data_AF-A0A2T2QZI3-F1
#
_entry.id   AF-A0A2T2QZI3-F1
#
_cell.length_a   1.000
_cell.length_b   1.000
_cell.length_c   1.000
_cell.angle_alpha   90.00
_cell.angle_beta   90.00
_cell.angle_gamma   90.00
#
_symmetry.space_group_name_H-M   'P 1'
#
loop_
_entity.id
_entity.type
_entity.pdbx_description
1 polymer ?
#
loop_
_entity_poly.entity_id
_entity_poly.type
_entity_poly.pdbx_seq_one_letter_code
_entity_poly.pdbx_strand_id
1 'polypeptide(L)'
;VEDIRRAKSALRSLGCLTDAGEVTEIGRQVNRLPVSVHYARMIVEAAYRGVLDDMLSIAAVLEVDGITVPTPSKNKPDRPDWRKLVDESESDLLAQLQVWKQAEQMSKEEAKDSGISLKDLGRARQVRKNLAKSVRREFSLSSSGDREAIRKAICAGMVDHVYQYRYVGYQNSESTTREIGSSSVVTGAPQWVVGQPFDLQIKTKRGQSTLHLIEMVTQVTPDLLMEIAPQFAGEEGGLNPRYFPREDAVYAQTRRFFNGQMVEERWDVCSQREEATQAFARWLAERSDLPTGTDAPRIDAILRENDERQREARKWNQREAVFHVYALHELEAYYRNVLQGASNLAEVVDPEALRLPELDAEIKDLLAEECPDTLELAGEARAVRYVSPEEPPRISLPGYLPEEEVFNLPAEVYLPGGKRVAVGTPSILGFYQDLDELKSAFESINAESKFQSWRKAEAPSIPLPDTSDEQSTVPWVETVYAYGGYTNEPYVAYGTAQYDALNGGFRAVWYSDYTAAKRMYEDSVSRLESFSKELREQREFEEFRKEVHTRVEELSNMTSHERWSELAEELRHRVFREIEKDIPTSSWDALRSSVDSVKILMDEVKSALDALPEQTQPNEETNEEVIDSIERFKQAFEQ
;
A
#
# COMPACT_ATOMS: atom_id res chain seq x y z
N VAL A 1 -35.30 22.67 -26.40
CA VAL A 1 -35.71 22.10 -25.09
C VAL A 1 -34.87 22.69 -23.96
N GLU A 2 -33.55 22.71 -24.12
CA GLU A 2 -32.62 23.29 -23.14
C GLU A 2 -32.89 24.79 -22.86
N ASP A 3 -33.08 25.60 -23.91
CA ASP A 3 -33.40 27.03 -23.74
C ASP A 3 -34.71 27.27 -22.97
N ILE A 4 -35.71 26.41 -23.17
CA ILE A 4 -36.98 26.47 -22.43
C ILE A 4 -36.77 26.12 -20.96
N ARG A 5 -35.91 25.13 -20.65
CA ARG A 5 -35.57 24.79 -19.27
C ARG A 5 -34.83 25.95 -18.59
N ARG A 6 -33.85 26.55 -19.26
CA ARG A 6 -33.11 27.71 -18.75
C ARG A 6 -34.05 28.89 -18.51
N ALA A 7 -34.93 29.20 -19.46
CA ALA A 7 -35.92 30.27 -19.30
C ALA A 7 -36.87 30.01 -18.12
N LYS A 8 -37.36 28.78 -17.95
CA LYS A 8 -38.19 28.42 -16.79
C LYS A 8 -37.42 28.54 -15.47
N SER A 9 -36.14 28.14 -15.45
CA SER A 9 -35.28 28.28 -14.28
C SER A 9 -35.09 29.74 -13.91
N ALA A 10 -34.75 30.62 -14.87
CA ALA A 10 -34.59 32.05 -14.63
C ALA A 10 -35.90 32.69 -14.13
N LEU A 11 -37.05 32.32 -14.69
CA LEU A 11 -38.35 32.80 -14.22
C LEU A 11 -38.68 32.35 -12.79
N ARG A 12 -38.28 31.13 -12.39
CA ARG A 12 -38.37 30.68 -10.99
C ARG A 12 -37.42 31.48 -10.10
N SER A 13 -36.17 31.68 -10.53
CA SER A 13 -35.17 32.48 -9.83
C SER A 13 -35.66 33.91 -9.56
N LEU A 14 -36.32 34.56 -10.52
CA LEU A 14 -36.86 35.91 -10.37
C LEU A 14 -38.16 35.97 -9.54
N GLY A 15 -38.68 34.82 -9.07
CA GLY A 15 -39.94 34.73 -8.34
C GLY A 15 -41.19 34.92 -9.21
N CYS A 16 -41.06 34.81 -10.53
CA CYS A 16 -42.16 34.92 -11.50
C CYS A 16 -42.96 33.61 -11.65
N LEU A 17 -42.35 32.48 -11.31
CA LEU A 17 -42.98 31.16 -11.31
C LEU A 17 -42.81 30.48 -9.95
N THR A 18 -43.81 29.69 -9.54
CA THR A 18 -43.70 28.77 -8.40
C THR A 18 -42.90 27.51 -8.76
N ASP A 19 -42.55 26.69 -7.77
CA ASP A 19 -41.90 25.39 -8.00
C ASP A 19 -42.78 24.45 -8.84
N ALA A 20 -44.10 24.51 -8.64
CA ALA A 20 -45.09 23.80 -9.47
C ALA A 20 -45.17 24.33 -10.91
N GLY A 21 -44.56 25.48 -11.20
CA GLY A 21 -44.52 26.11 -12.53
C GLY A 21 -45.69 27.04 -12.82
N GLU A 22 -46.41 27.51 -11.80
CA GLU A 22 -47.53 28.44 -11.91
C GLU A 22 -47.05 29.90 -11.87
N VAL A 23 -47.75 30.81 -12.56
CA VAL A 23 -47.38 32.24 -12.59
C VAL A 23 -47.77 32.93 -11.29
N THR A 24 -46.78 33.56 -10.63
CA THR A 24 -46.97 34.30 -9.38
C THR A 24 -47.58 35.68 -9.63
N GLU A 25 -47.96 36.41 -8.56
CA GLU A 25 -48.41 37.80 -8.70
C GLU A 25 -47.29 38.72 -9.22
N ILE A 26 -46.06 38.52 -8.74
CA ILE A 26 -44.86 39.19 -9.26
C ILE A 26 -44.70 38.88 -10.76
N GLY A 27 -44.85 37.61 -11.16
CA GLY A 27 -44.78 37.20 -12.56
C GLY A 27 -45.84 37.86 -13.44
N ARG A 28 -47.06 38.04 -12.92
CA ARG A 28 -48.13 38.78 -13.62
C ARG A 28 -47.79 40.26 -13.81
N GLN A 29 -47.22 40.91 -12.80
CA GLN A 29 -46.79 42.31 -12.88
C GLN A 29 -45.61 42.47 -13.85
N VAL A 30 -44.61 41.59 -13.77
CA VAL A 30 -43.45 41.54 -14.68
C VAL A 30 -43.89 41.38 -16.13
N ASN A 31 -44.84 40.47 -16.41
CA ASN A 31 -45.33 40.19 -17.76
C ASN A 31 -46.04 41.37 -18.44
N ARG A 32 -46.43 42.42 -17.70
CA ARG A 32 -47.07 43.63 -18.26
C ARG A 32 -46.06 44.66 -18.76
N LEU A 33 -44.79 44.52 -18.42
CA LEU A 33 -43.77 45.52 -18.73
C LEU A 33 -43.05 45.17 -20.04
N PRO A 34 -42.89 46.13 -20.98
CA PRO A 34 -42.29 45.88 -22.29
C PRO A 34 -40.75 45.96 -22.25
N VAL A 35 -40.13 45.24 -21.33
CA VAL A 35 -38.66 45.20 -21.10
C VAL A 35 -38.22 43.78 -20.75
N SER A 36 -36.91 43.54 -20.64
CA SER A 36 -36.39 42.26 -20.17
C SER A 36 -36.99 41.87 -18.81
N VAL A 37 -37.13 40.55 -18.56
CA VAL A 37 -37.73 40.03 -17.32
C VAL A 37 -36.96 40.49 -16.08
N HIS A 38 -35.63 40.52 -16.17
CA HIS A 38 -34.73 41.03 -15.12
C HIS A 38 -35.05 42.48 -14.76
N TYR A 39 -35.14 43.38 -15.75
CA TYR A 39 -35.42 44.80 -15.49
C TYR A 39 -36.87 45.04 -15.05
N ALA A 40 -37.82 44.29 -15.61
CA ALA A 40 -39.20 44.31 -15.15
C ALA A 40 -39.30 43.90 -13.67
N ARG A 41 -38.54 42.90 -13.23
CA ARG A 41 -38.49 42.49 -11.82
C ARG A 41 -37.92 43.60 -10.93
N MET A 42 -36.89 44.33 -11.39
CA MET A 42 -36.37 45.51 -10.68
C MET A 42 -37.42 46.60 -10.52
N ILE A 43 -38.17 46.91 -11.59
CA ILE A 43 -39.22 47.94 -11.58
C ILE A 43 -40.32 47.58 -10.57
N VAL A 44 -40.77 46.31 -10.57
CA VAL A 44 -41.78 45.82 -9.63
C VAL A 44 -41.28 45.91 -8.19
N GLU A 45 -40.03 45.51 -7.92
CA GLU A 45 -39.44 45.61 -6.58
C GLU A 45 -39.30 47.06 -6.10
N ALA A 46 -38.84 47.95 -7.00
CA ALA A 46 -38.68 49.37 -6.71
C ALA A 46 -40.00 50.06 -6.36
N ALA A 47 -41.12 49.59 -6.93
CA ALA A 47 -42.45 50.09 -6.58
C ALA A 47 -42.81 49.78 -5.13
N TYR A 48 -42.56 48.56 -4.65
CA TYR A 48 -42.78 48.20 -3.24
C TYR A 48 -41.86 48.94 -2.27
N ARG A 49 -40.67 49.34 -2.73
CA ARG A 49 -39.66 50.06 -1.92
C ARG A 49 -39.73 51.59 -2.05
N GLY A 50 -40.66 52.13 -2.82
CA GLY A 50 -40.85 53.57 -2.97
C GLY A 50 -39.75 54.31 -3.77
N VAL A 51 -38.99 53.60 -4.61
CA VAL A 51 -37.89 54.14 -5.45
C VAL A 51 -38.15 53.95 -6.94
N LEU A 52 -39.42 53.85 -7.34
CA LEU A 52 -39.84 53.51 -8.70
C LEU A 52 -39.34 54.51 -9.75
N ASP A 53 -39.42 55.81 -9.49
CA ASP A 53 -39.08 56.82 -10.50
C ASP A 53 -37.58 56.80 -10.90
N ASP A 54 -36.71 56.54 -9.92
CA ASP A 54 -35.28 56.32 -10.14
C ASP A 54 -35.04 55.00 -10.88
N MET A 55 -35.73 53.92 -10.49
CA MET A 55 -35.59 52.62 -11.14
C MET A 55 -36.06 52.62 -12.60
N LEU A 56 -37.10 53.38 -12.94
CA LEU A 56 -37.52 53.57 -14.33
C LEU A 56 -36.42 54.20 -15.19
N SER A 57 -35.63 55.09 -14.59
CA SER A 57 -34.50 55.73 -15.28
C SER A 57 -33.36 54.72 -15.47
N ILE A 58 -33.03 53.95 -14.43
CA ILE A 58 -32.05 52.85 -14.50
C ILE A 58 -32.44 51.82 -15.57
N ALA A 59 -33.68 51.32 -15.54
CA ALA A 59 -34.18 50.33 -16.50
C ALA A 59 -34.13 50.86 -17.94
N ALA A 60 -34.41 52.16 -18.15
CA ALA A 60 -34.32 52.77 -19.46
C ALA A 60 -32.88 52.92 -19.96
N VAL A 61 -31.92 53.15 -19.06
CA VAL A 61 -30.48 53.15 -19.39
C VAL A 61 -30.00 51.75 -19.75
N LEU A 62 -30.44 50.74 -18.99
CA LEU A 62 -30.14 49.32 -19.24
C LEU A 62 -30.65 48.83 -20.61
N GLU A 63 -31.84 49.25 -21.03
CA GLU A 63 -32.42 48.90 -22.34
C GLU A 63 -31.71 49.54 -23.55
N VAL A 64 -30.82 50.52 -23.32
CA VAL A 64 -30.02 51.15 -24.38
C VAL A 64 -28.52 50.86 -24.25
N ASP A 65 -28.15 49.92 -23.38
CA ASP A 65 -26.76 49.52 -23.08
C ASP A 65 -25.89 50.67 -22.51
N GLY A 66 -26.49 51.54 -21.70
CA GLY A 66 -25.80 52.70 -21.10
C GLY A 66 -26.00 54.01 -21.88
N ILE A 67 -25.80 55.14 -21.19
CA ILE A 67 -25.90 56.50 -21.80
C ILE A 67 -24.56 57.22 -21.90
N THR A 68 -23.48 56.56 -21.46
CA THR A 68 -22.13 57.12 -21.39
C THR A 68 -21.25 56.59 -22.51
N VAL A 69 -20.36 57.43 -23.05
CA VAL A 69 -19.38 56.96 -24.03
C VAL A 69 -18.29 56.13 -23.35
N PRO A 70 -17.59 55.24 -24.09
CA PRO A 70 -16.45 54.51 -23.54
C PRO A 70 -15.41 55.48 -22.98
N THR A 71 -14.87 55.17 -21.80
CA THR A 71 -13.94 56.06 -21.10
C THR A 71 -12.58 56.18 -21.82
N PRO A 72 -11.73 57.14 -21.42
CA PRO A 72 -10.37 57.21 -21.91
C PRO A 72 -9.62 55.89 -21.79
N SER A 73 -8.84 55.57 -22.82
CA SER A 73 -7.98 54.39 -22.84
C SER A 73 -6.63 54.75 -23.45
N LYS A 74 -5.63 53.86 -23.32
CA LYS A 74 -4.28 54.10 -23.87
C LYS A 74 -4.30 54.49 -25.36
N ASN A 75 -5.24 53.95 -26.13
CA ASN A 75 -5.36 54.22 -27.57
C ASN A 75 -6.20 55.46 -27.89
N LYS A 76 -7.00 55.95 -26.94
CA LYS A 76 -7.90 57.10 -27.09
C LYS A 76 -7.95 57.91 -25.79
N PRO A 77 -6.86 58.62 -25.43
CA PRO A 77 -6.75 59.34 -24.17
C PRO A 77 -7.64 60.59 -24.12
N ASP A 78 -7.90 61.24 -25.27
CA ASP A 78 -8.65 62.51 -25.35
C ASP A 78 -10.17 62.34 -25.25
N ARG A 79 -10.66 61.15 -24.89
CA ARG A 79 -12.09 60.94 -24.71
C ARG A 79 -12.59 61.72 -23.48
N PRO A 80 -13.82 62.22 -23.51
CA PRO A 80 -14.43 62.75 -22.30
C PRO A 80 -14.64 61.61 -21.28
N ASP A 81 -14.53 61.95 -20.01
CA ASP A 81 -14.61 60.99 -18.91
C ASP A 81 -15.79 61.30 -18.00
N TRP A 82 -16.89 60.55 -18.22
CA TRP A 82 -18.12 60.70 -17.46
C TRP A 82 -17.96 60.34 -15.99
N ARG A 83 -16.94 59.57 -15.62
CA ARG A 83 -16.72 59.19 -14.21
C ARG A 83 -16.48 60.38 -13.30
N LYS A 84 -16.05 61.52 -13.86
CA LYS A 84 -15.90 62.78 -13.13
C LYS A 84 -17.23 63.37 -12.66
N LEU A 85 -18.36 62.92 -13.23
CA LEU A 85 -19.70 63.33 -12.84
C LEU A 85 -20.21 62.60 -11.61
N VAL A 86 -19.58 61.50 -11.20
CA VAL A 86 -20.11 60.62 -10.15
C VAL A 86 -19.12 60.44 -9.01
N ASP A 87 -19.65 60.26 -7.80
CA ASP A 87 -18.90 59.87 -6.60
C ASP A 87 -19.13 58.39 -6.24
N GLU A 88 -19.82 57.66 -7.12
CA GLU A 88 -20.23 56.27 -6.92
C GLU A 88 -19.07 55.29 -7.17
N SER A 89 -18.91 54.32 -6.26
CA SER A 89 -17.84 53.32 -6.30
C SER A 89 -18.28 51.88 -6.03
N GLU A 90 -19.58 51.65 -5.79
CA GLU A 90 -20.15 50.36 -5.39
C GLU A 90 -21.19 49.85 -6.41
N SER A 91 -21.72 50.70 -7.29
CA SER A 91 -22.72 50.31 -8.28
C SER A 91 -22.65 51.13 -9.58
N ASP A 92 -22.43 50.45 -10.69
CA ASP A 92 -22.50 51.03 -12.03
C ASP A 92 -23.89 51.61 -12.33
N LEU A 93 -24.95 50.98 -11.83
CA LEU A 93 -26.33 51.42 -12.06
C LEU A 93 -26.69 52.67 -11.27
N LEU A 94 -26.20 52.80 -10.03
CA LEU A 94 -26.30 54.07 -9.30
C LEU A 94 -25.48 55.16 -9.97
N ALA A 95 -24.31 54.84 -10.51
CA ALA A 95 -23.48 55.80 -11.24
C ALA A 95 -24.21 56.29 -12.51
N GLN A 96 -24.80 55.38 -13.29
CA GLN A 96 -25.61 55.74 -14.45
C GLN A 96 -26.85 56.57 -14.06
N LEU A 97 -27.47 56.31 -12.91
CA LEU A 97 -28.56 57.14 -12.39
C LEU A 97 -28.09 58.55 -12.03
N GLN A 98 -26.90 58.69 -11.42
CA GLN A 98 -26.31 60.01 -11.15
C GLN A 98 -26.02 60.76 -12.47
N VAL A 99 -25.42 60.10 -13.45
CA VAL A 99 -25.20 60.67 -14.80
C VAL A 99 -26.52 61.11 -15.43
N TRP A 100 -27.56 60.28 -15.36
CA TRP A 100 -28.90 60.61 -15.85
C TRP A 100 -29.42 61.89 -15.20
N LYS A 101 -29.39 61.97 -13.86
CA LYS A 101 -29.89 63.13 -13.10
C LYS A 101 -29.15 64.42 -13.46
N GLN A 102 -27.83 64.35 -13.68
CA GLN A 102 -27.06 65.49 -14.14
C GLN A 102 -27.36 65.87 -15.60
N ALA A 103 -27.51 64.87 -16.48
CA ALA A 103 -27.83 65.09 -17.88
C ALA A 103 -29.18 65.80 -18.11
N GLU A 104 -30.12 65.68 -17.18
CA GLU A 104 -31.39 66.42 -17.20
C GLU A 104 -31.22 67.92 -16.92
N GLN A 105 -30.09 68.32 -16.32
CA GLN A 105 -29.79 69.71 -15.95
C GLN A 105 -28.75 70.37 -16.88
N MET A 106 -28.13 69.60 -17.77
CA MET A 106 -27.07 70.06 -18.67
C MET A 106 -27.60 70.51 -20.04
N SER A 107 -26.90 71.45 -20.67
CA SER A 107 -27.01 71.70 -22.11
C SER A 107 -26.50 70.50 -22.93
N LYS A 108 -26.81 70.48 -24.23
CA LYS A 108 -26.37 69.39 -25.12
C LYS A 108 -24.84 69.36 -25.25
N GLU A 109 -24.23 70.52 -25.27
CA GLU A 109 -22.78 70.73 -25.36
C GLU A 109 -22.09 70.22 -24.10
N GLU A 110 -22.55 70.65 -22.91
CA GLU A 110 -22.00 70.20 -21.62
C GLU A 110 -22.13 68.68 -21.42
N ALA A 111 -23.29 68.11 -21.76
CA ALA A 111 -23.50 66.68 -21.66
C ALA A 111 -22.52 65.90 -22.56
N LYS A 112 -22.31 66.36 -23.79
CA LYS A 112 -21.36 65.74 -24.71
C LYS A 112 -19.92 65.85 -24.22
N ASP A 113 -19.51 67.03 -23.75
CA ASP A 113 -18.16 67.29 -23.25
C ASP A 113 -17.87 66.52 -21.95
N SER A 114 -18.92 66.19 -21.20
CA SER A 114 -18.84 65.35 -20.00
C SER A 114 -18.92 63.84 -20.30
N GLY A 115 -19.00 63.43 -21.57
CA GLY A 115 -18.96 62.02 -21.97
C GLY A 115 -20.30 61.30 -22.00
N ILE A 116 -21.39 62.06 -22.14
CA ILE A 116 -22.75 61.52 -22.30
C ILE A 116 -23.09 61.42 -23.79
N SER A 117 -23.59 60.26 -24.21
CA SER A 117 -24.07 60.03 -25.56
C SER A 117 -25.48 60.63 -25.73
N LEU A 118 -25.58 61.77 -26.43
CA LEU A 118 -26.87 62.42 -26.69
C LEU A 118 -27.87 61.51 -27.44
N LYS A 119 -27.36 60.62 -28.30
CA LYS A 119 -28.17 59.63 -29.02
C LYS A 119 -28.81 58.65 -28.02
N ASP A 120 -28.01 58.10 -27.13
CA ASP A 120 -28.45 57.04 -26.21
C ASP A 120 -29.30 57.61 -25.08
N LEU A 121 -28.95 58.80 -24.58
CA LEU A 121 -29.80 59.56 -23.66
C LEU A 121 -31.18 59.86 -24.27
N GLY A 122 -31.25 60.27 -25.54
CA GLY A 122 -32.52 60.49 -26.24
C GLY A 122 -33.36 59.21 -26.36
N ARG A 123 -32.73 58.08 -26.67
CA ARG A 123 -33.38 56.75 -26.70
C ARG A 123 -33.90 56.35 -25.32
N ALA A 124 -33.06 56.46 -24.29
CA ALA A 124 -33.43 56.15 -22.90
C ALA A 124 -34.60 57.00 -22.40
N ARG A 125 -34.64 58.31 -22.71
CA ARG A 125 -35.81 59.18 -22.42
C ARG A 125 -37.11 58.66 -23.02
N GLN A 126 -37.06 58.15 -24.26
CA GLN A 126 -38.23 57.59 -24.90
C GLN A 126 -38.66 56.26 -24.26
N VAL A 127 -37.70 55.38 -23.91
CA VAL A 127 -37.97 54.12 -23.19
C VAL A 127 -38.59 54.41 -21.83
N ARG A 128 -37.97 55.28 -21.02
CA ARG A 128 -38.49 55.70 -19.71
C ARG A 128 -39.91 56.24 -19.79
N LYS A 129 -40.22 57.08 -20.79
CA LYS A 129 -41.57 57.62 -21.00
C LYS A 129 -42.59 56.51 -21.28
N ASN A 130 -42.21 55.46 -22.01
CA ASN A 130 -43.07 54.32 -22.30
C ASN A 130 -43.26 53.42 -21.07
N LEU A 131 -42.19 53.17 -20.31
CA LEU A 131 -42.25 52.43 -19.06
C LEU A 131 -43.13 53.14 -18.03
N ALA A 132 -42.94 54.44 -17.83
CA ALA A 132 -43.75 55.26 -16.93
C ALA A 132 -45.25 55.19 -17.25
N LYS A 133 -45.63 55.19 -18.54
CA LYS A 133 -47.04 55.00 -18.95
C LYS A 133 -47.58 53.62 -18.58
N SER A 134 -46.73 52.59 -18.64
CA SER A 134 -47.12 51.21 -18.39
C SER A 134 -47.37 50.95 -16.90
N VAL A 135 -46.58 51.56 -16.01
CA VAL A 135 -46.71 51.37 -14.54
C VAL A 135 -47.68 52.33 -13.85
N ARG A 136 -47.99 53.49 -14.44
CA ARG A 136 -48.74 54.58 -13.79
C ARG A 136 -50.16 54.21 -13.33
N ARG A 137 -50.74 53.14 -13.88
CA ARG A 137 -52.07 52.65 -13.46
C ARG A 137 -52.02 51.87 -12.15
N GLU A 138 -50.88 51.29 -11.82
CA GLU A 138 -50.72 50.36 -10.70
C GLU A 138 -49.86 50.95 -9.58
N PHE A 139 -48.90 51.81 -9.91
CA PHE A 139 -47.93 52.35 -8.96
C PHE A 139 -47.81 53.87 -9.05
N SER A 140 -47.53 54.50 -7.91
CA SER A 140 -47.18 55.92 -7.84
C SER A 140 -45.76 56.15 -8.32
N LEU A 141 -45.58 57.08 -9.27
CA LEU A 141 -44.27 57.51 -9.74
C LEU A 141 -43.63 58.43 -8.70
N SER A 142 -42.93 57.84 -7.75
CA SER A 142 -42.15 58.53 -6.71
C SER A 142 -40.82 57.84 -6.50
N SER A 143 -39.83 58.60 -6.04
CA SER A 143 -38.58 58.05 -5.51
C SER A 143 -38.20 58.77 -4.23
N SER A 144 -37.94 58.01 -3.17
CA SER A 144 -37.33 58.53 -1.94
C SER A 144 -35.85 58.92 -2.13
N GLY A 145 -35.21 58.41 -3.19
CA GLY A 145 -33.76 58.54 -3.39
C GLY A 145 -32.94 57.64 -2.45
N ASP A 146 -33.59 56.71 -1.74
CA ASP A 146 -32.90 55.76 -0.86
C ASP A 146 -32.04 54.80 -1.68
N ARG A 147 -30.71 55.00 -1.56
CA ARG A 147 -29.66 54.23 -2.20
C ARG A 147 -29.82 52.73 -1.95
N GLU A 148 -30.13 52.33 -0.72
CA GLU A 148 -30.18 50.93 -0.33
C GLU A 148 -31.43 50.25 -0.90
N ALA A 149 -32.57 50.94 -0.88
CA ALA A 149 -33.78 50.47 -1.57
C ALA A 149 -33.58 50.29 -3.08
N ILE A 150 -32.81 51.17 -3.74
CA ILE A 150 -32.47 51.02 -5.16
C ILE A 150 -31.57 49.80 -5.38
N ARG A 151 -30.53 49.61 -4.55
CA ARG A 151 -29.64 48.42 -4.63
C ARG A 151 -30.41 47.11 -4.43
N LYS A 152 -31.34 47.09 -3.48
CA LYS A 152 -32.23 45.96 -3.25
C LYS A 152 -33.12 45.66 -4.46
N ALA A 153 -33.67 46.69 -5.09
CA ALA A 153 -34.43 46.52 -6.33
C ALA A 153 -33.58 46.01 -7.51
N ILE A 154 -32.34 46.49 -7.66
CA ILE A 154 -31.36 45.96 -8.63
C ILE A 154 -31.10 44.47 -8.36
N CYS A 155 -30.80 44.14 -7.11
CA CYS A 155 -30.50 42.78 -6.69
C CYS A 155 -31.66 41.83 -7.00
N ALA A 156 -32.91 42.23 -6.72
CA ALA A 156 -34.10 41.42 -7.02
C ALA A 156 -34.23 41.05 -8.51
N GLY A 157 -33.79 41.93 -9.41
CA GLY A 157 -33.77 41.66 -10.84
C GLY A 157 -32.54 40.91 -11.33
N MET A 158 -31.54 40.65 -10.49
CA MET A 158 -30.26 40.02 -10.87
C MET A 158 -29.87 38.85 -9.95
N VAL A 159 -30.84 38.26 -9.25
CA VAL A 159 -30.63 37.15 -8.29
C VAL A 159 -30.05 35.88 -8.92
N ASP A 160 -30.21 35.69 -10.22
CA ASP A 160 -29.63 34.62 -11.02
C ASP A 160 -28.26 34.99 -11.64
N HIS A 161 -27.80 36.21 -11.42
CA HIS A 161 -26.51 36.74 -11.89
C HIS A 161 -25.63 37.21 -10.73
N VAL A 162 -25.59 36.42 -9.65
CA VAL A 162 -24.73 36.65 -8.49
C VAL A 162 -23.38 35.99 -8.73
N TYR A 163 -22.30 36.76 -8.54
CA TYR A 163 -20.93 36.28 -8.70
C TYR A 163 -20.12 36.51 -7.44
N GLN A 164 -19.26 35.54 -7.14
CA GLN A 164 -18.31 35.57 -6.04
C GLN A 164 -16.91 35.83 -6.57
N TYR A 165 -16.19 36.76 -5.97
CA TYR A 165 -14.76 36.89 -6.22
C TYR A 165 -14.02 35.65 -5.68
N ARG A 166 -13.29 34.96 -6.57
CA ARG A 166 -12.36 33.88 -6.26
C ARG A 166 -10.99 34.25 -6.82
N TYR A 167 -9.96 33.49 -6.44
CA TYR A 167 -8.54 33.77 -6.74
C TYR A 167 -8.25 34.28 -8.16
N VAL A 168 -8.94 33.73 -9.17
CA VAL A 168 -8.74 34.04 -10.60
C VAL A 168 -9.74 35.02 -11.20
N GLY A 169 -10.79 35.41 -10.47
CA GLY A 169 -11.88 36.25 -10.97
C GLY A 169 -13.24 35.89 -10.36
N TYR A 170 -14.30 36.41 -10.94
CA TYR A 170 -15.66 36.26 -10.45
C TYR A 170 -16.33 35.02 -11.04
N GLN A 171 -16.96 34.22 -10.19
CA GLN A 171 -17.62 32.96 -10.58
C GLN A 171 -19.02 32.86 -9.95
N ASN A 172 -19.98 32.34 -10.72
CA ASN A 172 -21.30 31.92 -10.25
C ASN A 172 -21.35 30.37 -10.28
N SER A 173 -22.55 29.79 -10.28
CA SER A 173 -22.74 28.34 -10.46
C SER A 173 -22.29 27.81 -11.82
N GLU A 174 -22.06 28.68 -12.81
CA GLU A 174 -21.50 28.30 -14.11
C GLU A 174 -19.96 28.32 -13.98
N SER A 175 -19.27 27.28 -14.44
CA SER A 175 -17.81 27.10 -14.30
C SER A 175 -16.95 28.14 -15.06
N THR A 176 -17.54 29.24 -15.52
CA THR A 176 -16.90 30.31 -16.29
C THR A 176 -16.40 31.39 -15.34
N THR A 177 -15.11 31.69 -15.40
CA THR A 177 -14.53 32.83 -14.67
C THR A 177 -14.74 34.10 -15.48
N ARG A 178 -15.27 35.15 -14.84
CA ARG A 178 -15.51 36.47 -15.43
C ARG A 178 -14.70 37.55 -14.71
N GLU A 179 -14.40 38.63 -15.41
CA GLU A 179 -13.76 39.83 -14.85
C GLU A 179 -14.74 41.00 -14.84
N ILE A 180 -14.59 41.95 -13.91
CA ILE A 180 -15.37 43.20 -13.97
C ILE A 180 -14.91 44.01 -15.19
N GLY A 181 -15.88 44.50 -15.98
CA GLY A 181 -15.60 45.31 -17.16
C GLY A 181 -14.80 46.58 -16.83
N SER A 182 -13.83 46.93 -17.68
CA SER A 182 -12.98 48.12 -17.49
C SER A 182 -13.73 49.46 -17.45
N SER A 183 -14.99 49.49 -17.87
CA SER A 183 -15.91 50.62 -17.82
C SER A 183 -16.63 50.77 -16.47
N SER A 184 -16.55 49.77 -15.59
CA SER A 184 -17.16 49.81 -14.27
C SER A 184 -16.54 50.90 -13.39
N VAL A 185 -17.32 51.43 -12.46
CA VAL A 185 -16.86 52.29 -11.35
C VAL A 185 -16.67 51.50 -10.06
N VAL A 186 -17.07 50.22 -10.04
CA VAL A 186 -16.94 49.37 -8.87
C VAL A 186 -15.46 49.12 -8.56
N THR A 187 -15.03 49.51 -7.37
CA THR A 187 -13.63 49.37 -6.91
C THR A 187 -13.52 48.45 -5.70
N GLY A 188 -12.30 48.09 -5.29
CA GLY A 188 -12.05 47.35 -4.05
C GLY A 188 -12.23 45.83 -4.14
N ALA A 189 -12.46 45.27 -5.34
CA ALA A 189 -12.65 43.83 -5.57
C ALA A 189 -13.67 43.20 -4.57
N PRO A 190 -14.93 43.68 -4.57
CA PRO A 190 -15.94 43.21 -3.64
C PRO A 190 -16.14 41.70 -3.71
N GLN A 191 -16.30 41.06 -2.55
CA GLN A 191 -16.46 39.60 -2.46
C GLN A 191 -17.67 39.07 -3.23
N TRP A 192 -18.75 39.86 -3.30
CA TRP A 192 -20.01 39.51 -3.95
C TRP A 192 -20.53 40.66 -4.81
N VAL A 193 -20.90 40.34 -6.05
CA VAL A 193 -21.49 41.29 -7.00
C VAL A 193 -22.66 40.68 -7.75
N VAL A 194 -23.57 41.53 -8.20
CA VAL A 194 -24.53 41.19 -9.26
C VAL A 194 -24.21 42.00 -10.51
N GLY A 195 -24.46 41.45 -11.69
CA GLY A 195 -24.22 42.16 -12.95
C GLY A 195 -24.48 41.30 -14.17
N GLN A 196 -24.47 41.91 -15.35
CA GLN A 196 -24.82 41.24 -16.59
C GLN A 196 -23.62 40.47 -17.16
N PRO A 197 -23.79 39.19 -17.55
CA PRO A 197 -22.76 38.47 -18.26
C PRO A 197 -22.56 39.07 -19.66
N PHE A 198 -21.32 39.41 -20.00
CA PHE A 198 -20.97 39.92 -21.34
C PHE A 198 -19.73 39.21 -21.88
N ASP A 199 -19.80 38.70 -23.11
CA ASP A 199 -18.69 37.98 -23.74
C ASP A 199 -18.14 38.78 -24.91
N LEU A 200 -16.93 39.33 -24.74
CA LEU A 200 -16.28 40.17 -25.74
C LEU A 200 -15.28 39.36 -26.58
N GLN A 201 -15.51 39.28 -27.88
CA GLN A 201 -14.57 38.65 -28.81
C GLN A 201 -13.41 39.61 -29.13
N ILE A 202 -12.20 39.22 -28.72
CA ILE A 202 -10.96 39.97 -28.99
C ILE A 202 -10.03 39.18 -29.90
N LYS A 203 -9.33 39.89 -30.78
CA LYS A 203 -8.26 39.30 -31.59
C LYS A 203 -6.93 39.48 -30.88
N THR A 204 -6.37 38.39 -30.39
CA THR A 204 -5.04 38.37 -29.75
C THR A 204 -3.97 37.94 -30.76
N LYS A 205 -2.69 38.07 -30.39
CA LYS A 205 -1.57 37.54 -31.18
C LYS A 205 -1.66 36.01 -31.39
N ARG A 206 -2.44 35.30 -30.57
CA ARG A 206 -2.63 33.84 -30.60
C ARG A 206 -3.94 33.41 -31.30
N GLY A 207 -4.72 34.35 -31.85
CA GLY A 207 -6.01 34.07 -32.49
C GLY A 207 -7.18 34.81 -31.84
N GLN A 208 -8.41 34.40 -32.18
CA GLN A 208 -9.61 34.88 -31.50
C GLN A 208 -9.68 34.32 -30.08
N SER A 209 -9.99 35.19 -29.12
CA SER A 209 -10.18 34.86 -27.71
C SER A 209 -11.42 35.56 -27.22
N THR A 210 -12.17 34.91 -26.33
CA THR A 210 -13.34 35.50 -25.68
C THR A 210 -12.95 35.97 -24.30
N LEU A 211 -13.14 37.27 -24.03
CA LEU A 211 -13.02 37.84 -22.71
C LEU A 211 -14.40 37.79 -22.04
N HIS A 212 -14.51 37.05 -20.95
CA HIS A 212 -15.74 36.94 -20.19
C HIS A 212 -15.79 38.06 -19.14
N LEU A 213 -16.74 38.96 -19.30
CA LEU A 213 -16.91 40.15 -18.47
C LEU A 213 -18.22 40.11 -17.68
N ILE A 214 -18.27 40.92 -16.63
CA ILE A 214 -19.47 41.34 -15.93
C ILE A 214 -19.61 42.85 -16.14
N GLU A 215 -20.74 43.28 -16.70
CA GLU A 215 -21.07 44.69 -16.89
C GLU A 215 -22.23 45.12 -15.99
N MET A 216 -22.41 46.42 -15.80
CA MET A 216 -23.47 46.99 -14.94
C MET A 216 -23.45 46.41 -13.52
N VAL A 217 -22.24 46.35 -12.96
CA VAL A 217 -21.93 45.67 -11.70
C VAL A 217 -22.49 46.44 -10.52
N THR A 218 -23.06 45.74 -9.56
CA THR A 218 -23.47 46.29 -8.25
C THR A 218 -22.98 45.37 -7.15
N GLN A 219 -22.25 45.93 -6.18
CA GLN A 219 -21.82 45.21 -4.99
C GLN A 219 -23.03 44.81 -4.14
N VAL A 220 -23.02 43.58 -3.61
CA VAL A 220 -24.06 43.05 -2.73
C VAL A 220 -23.44 42.35 -1.51
N THR A 221 -24.24 42.07 -0.49
CA THR A 221 -23.85 41.26 0.67
C THR A 221 -24.70 39.99 0.76
N PRO A 222 -24.22 38.93 1.43
CA PRO A 222 -25.03 37.74 1.70
C PRO A 222 -26.36 38.07 2.38
N ASP A 223 -26.36 38.94 3.40
CA ASP A 223 -27.58 39.34 4.10
C ASP A 223 -28.59 40.02 3.17
N LEU A 224 -28.12 40.89 2.26
CA LEU A 224 -28.97 41.55 1.27
C LEU A 224 -29.60 40.52 0.32
N LEU A 225 -28.81 39.56 -0.17
CA LEU A 225 -29.31 38.49 -1.05
C LEU A 225 -30.42 37.67 -0.36
N MET A 226 -30.21 37.32 0.92
CA MET A 226 -31.17 36.54 1.71
C MET A 226 -32.42 37.33 2.07
N GLU A 227 -32.31 38.64 2.31
CA GLU A 227 -33.48 39.50 2.52
C GLU A 227 -34.33 39.58 1.24
N ILE A 228 -33.70 39.67 0.07
CA ILE A 228 -34.38 39.90 -1.20
C ILE A 228 -35.00 38.64 -1.78
N ALA A 229 -34.34 37.50 -1.63
CA ALA A 229 -34.82 36.24 -2.13
C ALA A 229 -34.60 35.12 -1.11
N PRO A 230 -35.34 35.14 0.02
CA PRO A 230 -35.20 34.17 1.10
C PRO A 230 -35.47 32.73 0.66
N GLN A 231 -36.25 32.54 -0.41
CA GLN A 231 -36.50 31.21 -0.99
C GLN A 231 -35.26 30.53 -1.58
N PHE A 232 -34.18 31.28 -1.85
CA PHE A 232 -32.88 30.72 -2.27
C PHE A 232 -31.87 30.66 -1.13
N ALA A 233 -32.22 31.18 0.05
CA ALA A 233 -31.37 31.13 1.23
C ALA A 233 -31.43 29.73 1.86
N GLY A 234 -30.27 29.16 2.15
CA GLY A 234 -30.13 27.98 2.98
C GLY A 234 -29.16 28.28 4.12
N GLU A 235 -29.38 27.69 5.28
CA GLU A 235 -28.47 27.79 6.42
C GLU A 235 -28.27 26.40 7.02
N GLU A 236 -27.00 26.02 7.18
CA GLU A 236 -26.57 24.78 7.83
C GLU A 236 -25.70 25.17 9.03
N GLY A 237 -26.26 25.03 10.23
CA GLY A 237 -25.59 25.33 11.50
C GLY A 237 -25.24 24.07 12.30
N GLY A 238 -24.49 24.25 13.38
CA GLY A 238 -24.12 23.15 14.28
C GLY A 238 -22.99 22.25 13.75
N LEU A 239 -22.30 22.69 12.69
CA LEU A 239 -21.24 21.89 12.07
C LEU A 239 -19.95 21.98 12.90
N ASN A 240 -19.26 20.86 13.06
CA ASN A 240 -17.93 20.79 13.70
C ASN A 240 -17.84 21.57 15.03
N PRO A 241 -18.70 21.30 16.02
CA PRO A 241 -18.69 22.01 17.29
C PRO A 241 -17.34 21.82 17.99
N ARG A 242 -16.79 22.92 18.51
CA ARG A 242 -15.50 22.96 19.21
C ARG A 242 -15.60 23.87 20.42
N TYR A 243 -15.04 23.41 21.53
CA TYR A 243 -14.93 24.21 22.74
C TYR A 243 -13.74 25.17 22.67
N PHE A 244 -13.98 26.45 22.99
CA PHE A 244 -13.01 27.53 22.97
C PHE A 244 -12.71 27.99 24.40
N PRO A 245 -11.51 27.70 24.95
CA PRO A 245 -11.25 27.86 26.38
C PRO A 245 -11.11 29.31 26.86
N ARG A 246 -10.74 30.24 25.96
CA ARG A 246 -10.61 31.66 26.33
C ARG A 246 -11.99 32.31 26.46
N GLU A 247 -12.91 31.87 25.62
CA GLU A 247 -14.29 32.36 25.53
C GLU A 247 -15.26 31.57 26.44
N ASP A 248 -14.79 30.46 27.05
CA ASP A 248 -15.59 29.54 27.86
C ASP A 248 -16.91 29.13 27.17
N ALA A 249 -16.82 28.77 25.88
CA ALA A 249 -17.98 28.49 25.06
C ALA A 249 -17.68 27.51 23.93
N VAL A 250 -18.70 26.76 23.51
CA VAL A 250 -18.63 25.96 22.28
C VAL A 250 -19.11 26.80 21.11
N TYR A 251 -18.27 26.88 20.08
CA TYR A 251 -18.67 27.43 18.79
C TYR A 251 -18.84 26.32 17.77
N ALA A 252 -19.83 26.47 16.92
CA ALA A 252 -20.03 25.63 15.76
C ALA A 252 -19.99 26.48 14.49
N GLN A 253 -19.56 25.85 13.41
CA GLN A 253 -19.55 26.44 12.10
C GLN A 253 -20.98 26.54 11.56
N THR A 254 -21.33 27.73 11.09
CA THR A 254 -22.57 28.03 10.37
C THR A 254 -22.20 28.38 8.93
N ARG A 255 -22.78 27.65 7.99
CA ARG A 255 -22.64 27.91 6.56
C ARG A 255 -23.95 28.42 6.02
N ARG A 256 -23.91 29.53 5.29
CA ARG A 256 -25.07 30.05 4.58
C ARG A 256 -24.87 29.91 3.09
N PHE A 257 -25.96 29.59 2.42
CA PHE A 257 -26.04 29.32 1.00
C PHE A 257 -27.04 30.26 0.36
N PHE A 258 -26.75 30.69 -0.86
CA PHE A 258 -27.69 31.37 -1.72
C PHE A 258 -27.70 30.68 -3.07
N ASN A 259 -28.87 30.20 -3.50
CA ASN A 259 -29.03 29.48 -4.77
C ASN A 259 -28.05 28.30 -4.92
N GLY A 260 -27.84 27.56 -3.81
CA GLY A 260 -26.91 26.42 -3.74
C GLY A 260 -25.42 26.78 -3.64
N GLN A 261 -25.04 28.05 -3.77
CA GLN A 261 -23.67 28.52 -3.60
C GLN A 261 -23.43 28.94 -2.14
N MET A 262 -22.35 28.46 -1.52
CA MET A 262 -21.95 28.90 -0.17
C MET A 262 -21.53 30.37 -0.23
N VAL A 263 -22.27 31.24 0.47
CA VAL A 263 -22.07 32.69 0.45
C VAL A 263 -21.32 33.23 1.67
N GLU A 264 -21.46 32.54 2.79
CA GLU A 264 -20.86 32.94 4.06
C GLU A 264 -20.55 31.69 4.88
N GLU A 265 -19.42 31.74 5.58
CA GLU A 265 -19.04 30.78 6.60
C GLU A 265 -18.59 31.56 7.83
N ARG A 266 -19.18 31.25 8.98
CA ARG A 266 -18.83 31.89 10.25
C ARG A 266 -18.89 30.90 11.40
N TRP A 267 -18.35 31.30 12.54
CA TRP A 267 -18.42 30.55 13.79
C TRP A 267 -19.40 31.25 14.73
N ASP A 268 -20.49 30.57 15.04
CA ASP A 268 -21.49 31.04 16.00
C ASP A 268 -21.45 30.19 17.26
N VAL A 269 -21.93 30.74 18.38
CA VAL A 269 -22.12 29.94 19.60
C VAL A 269 -23.05 28.77 19.27
N CYS A 270 -22.61 27.56 19.61
CA CYS A 270 -23.36 26.36 19.30
C CYS A 270 -24.69 26.37 20.06
N SER A 271 -25.79 26.47 19.31
CA SER A 271 -27.14 26.47 19.86
C SER A 271 -27.65 25.06 20.20
N GLN A 272 -27.02 24.03 19.62
CA GLN A 272 -27.40 22.64 19.82
C GLN A 272 -26.71 22.08 21.06
N ARG A 273 -27.52 21.84 22.11
CA ARG A 273 -27.01 21.61 23.47
C ARG A 273 -26.25 20.29 23.62
N GLU A 274 -26.73 19.23 22.97
CA GLU A 274 -26.13 17.89 23.06
C GLU A 274 -24.76 17.87 22.38
N GLU A 275 -24.69 18.45 21.19
CA GLU A 275 -23.49 18.61 20.37
C GLU A 275 -22.47 19.52 21.08
N ALA A 276 -22.92 20.59 21.73
CA ALA A 276 -22.07 21.44 22.55
C ALA A 276 -21.49 20.69 23.75
N THR A 277 -22.33 19.97 24.50
CA THR A 277 -21.89 19.13 25.63
C THR A 277 -20.88 18.09 25.17
N GLN A 278 -21.13 17.45 24.02
CA GLN A 278 -20.22 16.45 23.46
C GLN A 278 -18.87 17.08 23.04
N ALA A 279 -18.88 18.24 22.40
CA ALA A 279 -17.65 18.94 22.02
C ALA A 279 -16.84 19.37 23.25
N PHE A 280 -17.51 19.78 24.31
CA PHE A 280 -16.86 20.11 25.57
C PHE A 280 -16.30 18.88 26.29
N ALA A 281 -17.05 17.77 26.35
CA ALA A 281 -16.59 16.49 26.88
C ALA A 281 -15.38 15.94 26.11
N ARG A 282 -15.40 16.04 24.78
CA ARG A 282 -14.26 15.72 23.92
C ARG A 282 -13.04 16.53 24.26
N TRP A 283 -13.21 17.84 24.38
CA TRP A 283 -12.12 18.72 24.74
C TRP A 283 -11.50 18.40 26.11
N LEU A 284 -12.31 17.98 27.09
CA LEU A 284 -11.82 17.49 28.39
C LEU A 284 -11.03 16.17 28.25
N ALA A 285 -11.47 15.26 27.37
CA ALA A 285 -10.84 13.96 27.12
C ALA A 285 -9.52 14.07 26.35
N GLU A 286 -9.42 14.99 25.40
CA GLU A 286 -8.24 15.17 24.53
C GLU A 286 -7.10 15.94 25.22
N ARG A 287 -7.36 16.61 26.34
CA ARG A 287 -6.37 17.43 27.06
C ARG A 287 -5.60 16.64 28.11
N SER A 288 -4.48 16.05 27.70
CA SER A 288 -3.43 15.52 28.60
C SER A 288 -2.22 16.44 28.78
N ASP A 289 -2.01 17.46 27.92
CA ASP A 289 -0.89 18.40 28.03
C ASP A 289 -1.33 19.86 27.78
N LEU A 290 -1.44 20.62 28.87
CA LEU A 290 -1.79 22.04 28.85
C LEU A 290 -0.56 22.92 29.10
N PRO A 291 -0.27 23.93 28.25
CA PRO A 291 0.63 25.01 28.63
C PRO A 291 0.09 25.72 29.87
N THR A 292 0.92 25.86 30.90
CA THR A 292 0.61 26.64 32.11
C THR A 292 0.22 28.07 31.73
N GLY A 293 -1.03 28.47 31.99
CA GLY A 293 -1.48 29.86 31.75
C GLY A 293 -2.96 30.07 31.39
N THR A 294 -3.83 29.06 31.43
CA THR A 294 -5.28 29.26 31.31
C THR A 294 -5.88 29.71 32.64
N ASP A 295 -6.72 30.76 32.62
CA ASP A 295 -7.40 31.37 33.78
C ASP A 295 -8.47 30.46 34.45
N ALA A 296 -8.42 29.14 34.24
CA ALA A 296 -9.29 28.13 34.86
C ALA A 296 -8.50 27.15 35.77
N PRO A 297 -7.76 27.64 36.79
CA PRO A 297 -6.79 26.85 37.56
C PRO A 297 -7.37 25.64 38.30
N ARG A 298 -8.68 25.59 38.55
CA ARG A 298 -9.31 24.52 39.33
C ARG A 298 -9.52 23.22 38.53
N ILE A 299 -9.89 23.31 37.26
CA ILE A 299 -10.13 22.13 36.41
C ILE A 299 -8.81 21.59 35.84
N ASP A 300 -7.84 22.47 35.60
CA ASP A 300 -6.50 22.07 35.15
C ASP A 300 -5.81 21.13 36.15
N ALA A 301 -6.01 21.33 37.47
CA ALA A 301 -5.48 20.43 38.50
C ALA A 301 -6.12 19.03 38.41
N ILE A 302 -7.44 18.96 38.29
CA ILE A 302 -8.20 17.70 38.21
C ILE A 302 -7.79 16.90 36.97
N LEU A 303 -7.65 17.55 35.81
CA LEU A 303 -7.26 16.87 34.58
C LEU A 303 -5.82 16.33 34.66
N ARG A 304 -4.89 17.06 35.31
CA ARG A 304 -3.53 16.54 35.57
C ARG A 304 -3.54 15.34 36.50
N GLU A 305 -4.32 15.38 37.58
CA GLU A 305 -4.45 14.25 38.51
C GLU A 305 -5.08 13.03 37.83
N ASN A 306 -6.04 13.24 36.91
CA ASN A 306 -6.60 12.17 36.08
C ASN A 306 -5.54 11.54 35.16
N ASP A 307 -4.70 12.34 34.52
CA ASP A 307 -3.60 11.83 33.69
C ASP A 307 -2.55 11.08 34.52
N GLU A 308 -2.20 11.60 35.71
CA GLU A 308 -1.31 10.92 36.66
C GLU A 308 -1.87 9.56 37.08
N ARG A 309 -3.17 9.47 37.39
CA ARG A 309 -3.84 8.21 37.73
C ARG A 309 -3.84 7.23 36.57
N GLN A 310 -4.08 7.69 35.35
CA GLN A 310 -4.00 6.85 34.14
C GLN A 310 -2.57 6.36 33.88
N ARG A 311 -1.56 7.20 34.10
CA ARG A 311 -0.14 6.81 34.04
C ARG A 311 0.21 5.79 35.12
N GLU A 312 -0.28 5.99 36.34
CA GLU A 312 -0.08 5.05 37.44
C GLU A 312 -0.77 3.71 37.16
N ALA A 313 -2.03 3.71 36.71
CA ALA A 313 -2.76 2.51 36.31
C ALA A 313 -2.00 1.73 35.23
N ARG A 314 -1.51 2.41 34.18
CA ARG A 314 -0.67 1.80 33.14
C ARG A 314 0.61 1.20 33.71
N LYS A 315 1.26 1.86 34.67
CA LYS A 315 2.47 1.36 35.33
C LYS A 315 2.19 0.07 36.10
N TRP A 316 1.13 0.04 36.91
CA TRP A 316 0.75 -1.18 37.64
C TRP A 316 0.28 -2.29 36.70
N ASN A 317 -0.41 -1.95 35.61
CA ASN A 317 -0.85 -2.92 34.61
C ASN A 317 0.28 -3.59 33.84
N GLN A 318 1.53 -3.07 33.91
CA GLN A 318 2.70 -3.80 33.39
C GLN A 318 2.98 -5.07 34.20
N ARG A 319 2.55 -5.12 35.46
CA ARG A 319 2.68 -6.30 36.33
C ARG A 319 1.56 -7.29 36.03
N GLU A 320 0.31 -6.81 36.19
CA GLU A 320 -0.93 -7.56 36.00
C GLU A 320 -2.05 -6.60 35.58
N ALA A 321 -2.89 -6.97 34.60
CA ALA A 321 -3.89 -6.09 33.99
C ALA A 321 -5.15 -5.87 34.85
N VAL A 322 -5.01 -5.25 36.03
CA VAL A 322 -6.11 -5.13 37.02
C VAL A 322 -6.81 -3.77 37.01
N PHE A 323 -6.07 -2.68 36.74
CA PHE A 323 -6.65 -1.33 36.77
C PHE A 323 -7.25 -0.95 35.42
N HIS A 324 -8.42 -0.31 35.42
CA HIS A 324 -9.01 0.17 34.18
C HIS A 324 -8.28 1.43 33.68
N VAL A 325 -7.86 1.40 32.42
CA VAL A 325 -7.22 2.53 31.72
C VAL A 325 -8.19 3.02 30.66
N TYR A 326 -8.85 4.15 30.91
CA TYR A 326 -9.86 4.67 29.99
C TYR A 326 -9.22 5.09 28.66
N ALA A 327 -9.74 4.57 27.55
CA ALA A 327 -9.47 5.07 26.22
C ALA A 327 -10.15 6.44 26.00
N LEU A 328 -9.75 7.16 24.94
CA LEU A 328 -10.27 8.51 24.66
C LEU A 328 -11.81 8.55 24.60
N HIS A 329 -12.43 7.60 23.92
CA HIS A 329 -13.90 7.53 23.78
C HIS A 329 -14.60 7.19 25.11
N GLU A 330 -13.94 6.44 26.01
CA GLU A 330 -14.45 6.13 27.35
C GLU A 330 -14.37 7.37 28.24
N LEU A 331 -13.29 8.15 28.15
CA LEU A 331 -13.16 9.45 28.81
C LEU A 331 -14.22 10.44 28.30
N GLU A 332 -14.44 10.51 26.98
CA GLU A 332 -15.52 11.34 26.43
C GLU A 332 -16.88 10.95 27.01
N ALA A 333 -17.18 9.65 27.08
CA ALA A 333 -18.43 9.15 27.63
C ALA A 333 -18.56 9.44 29.13
N TYR A 334 -17.47 9.26 29.89
CA TYR A 334 -17.39 9.58 31.30
C TYR A 334 -17.69 11.07 31.54
N TYR A 335 -16.96 11.97 30.88
CA TYR A 335 -17.16 13.41 31.04
C TYR A 335 -18.54 13.86 30.56
N ARG A 336 -19.06 13.31 29.47
CA ARG A 336 -20.42 13.64 28.99
C ARG A 336 -21.48 13.30 30.03
N ASN A 337 -21.36 12.16 30.70
CA ASN A 337 -22.27 11.76 31.77
C ASN A 337 -22.17 12.71 32.97
N VAL A 338 -20.95 13.04 33.39
CA VAL A 338 -20.68 13.96 34.51
C VAL A 338 -21.21 15.37 34.23
N LEU A 339 -21.03 15.87 33.01
CA LEU A 339 -21.43 17.23 32.64
C LEU A 339 -22.95 17.45 32.68
N GLN A 340 -23.77 16.39 32.57
CA GLN A 340 -25.24 16.49 32.61
C GLN A 340 -25.82 17.58 31.70
N GLY A 341 -25.22 17.75 30.52
CA GLY A 341 -25.61 18.77 29.56
C GLY A 341 -24.92 20.13 29.74
N ALA A 342 -23.94 20.28 30.63
CA ALA A 342 -23.06 21.46 30.66
C ALA A 342 -22.17 21.52 29.42
N SER A 343 -22.05 22.71 28.83
CA SER A 343 -21.34 22.96 27.58
C SER A 343 -20.13 23.89 27.74
N ASN A 344 -19.91 24.38 28.95
CA ASN A 344 -18.79 25.24 29.31
C ASN A 344 -18.46 25.07 30.79
N LEU A 345 -17.32 25.63 31.24
CA LEU A 345 -16.83 25.51 32.61
C LEU A 345 -17.76 26.21 33.60
N ALA A 346 -18.31 27.37 33.24
CA ALA A 346 -19.25 28.11 34.08
C ALA A 346 -20.52 27.32 34.43
N GLU A 347 -20.96 26.42 33.55
CA GLU A 347 -22.14 25.56 33.75
C GLU A 347 -21.86 24.29 34.54
N VAL A 348 -20.59 23.94 34.78
CA VAL A 348 -20.23 22.75 35.55
C VAL A 348 -20.55 22.97 37.03
N VAL A 349 -21.61 22.31 37.50
CA VAL A 349 -22.10 22.45 38.88
C VAL A 349 -21.09 21.93 39.91
N ASP A 350 -20.50 20.76 39.65
CA ASP A 350 -19.49 20.15 40.50
C ASP A 350 -18.26 19.74 39.67
N PRO A 351 -17.22 20.60 39.61
CA PRO A 351 -15.98 20.27 38.93
C PRO A 351 -15.28 19.02 39.50
N GLU A 352 -15.46 18.69 40.78
CA GLU A 352 -14.81 17.50 41.37
C GLU A 352 -15.37 16.20 40.80
N ALA A 353 -16.59 16.19 40.26
CA ALA A 353 -17.15 15.02 39.59
C ALA A 353 -16.38 14.63 38.31
N LEU A 354 -15.58 15.54 37.74
CA LEU A 354 -14.69 15.24 36.61
C LEU A 354 -13.48 14.38 37.02
N ARG A 355 -13.21 14.25 38.32
CA ARG A 355 -12.14 13.42 38.86
C ARG A 355 -12.42 11.95 38.60
N LEU A 356 -11.47 11.22 38.01
CA LEU A 356 -11.59 9.77 37.78
C LEU A 356 -11.60 9.01 39.12
N PRO A 357 -12.12 7.77 39.17
CA PRO A 357 -12.01 6.92 40.35
C PRO A 357 -10.56 6.71 40.81
N GLU A 358 -10.35 6.53 42.11
CA GLU A 358 -9.03 6.19 42.65
C GLU A 358 -8.67 4.73 42.36
N LEU A 359 -7.36 4.47 42.27
CA LEU A 359 -6.85 3.11 42.18
C LEU A 359 -6.96 2.45 43.55
N ASP A 360 -7.53 1.26 43.59
CA ASP A 360 -7.72 0.49 44.82
C ASP A 360 -6.37 0.21 45.50
N ALA A 361 -6.23 0.69 46.75
CA ALA A 361 -5.00 0.57 47.52
C ALA A 361 -4.69 -0.88 47.90
N GLU A 362 -5.71 -1.69 48.20
CA GLU A 362 -5.53 -3.09 48.60
C GLU A 362 -4.96 -3.92 47.44
N ILE A 363 -5.44 -3.67 46.22
CA ILE A 363 -4.92 -4.30 45.01
C ILE A 363 -3.46 -3.87 44.75
N LYS A 364 -3.12 -2.60 44.97
CA LYS A 364 -1.73 -2.11 44.81
C LYS A 364 -0.79 -2.79 45.80
N ASP A 365 -1.21 -2.92 47.05
CA ASP A 365 -0.42 -3.58 48.09
C ASP A 365 -0.22 -5.06 47.76
N LEU A 366 -1.27 -5.76 47.33
CA LEU A 366 -1.18 -7.15 46.87
C LEU A 366 -0.20 -7.30 45.69
N LEU A 367 -0.31 -6.44 44.67
CA LEU A 367 0.60 -6.47 43.52
C LEU A 367 2.04 -6.09 43.90
N ALA A 368 2.24 -5.31 44.97
CA ALA A 368 3.58 -5.00 45.48
C ALA A 368 4.23 -6.22 46.17
N GLU A 369 3.42 -7.02 46.86
CA GLU A 369 3.86 -8.27 47.51
C GLU A 369 4.10 -9.40 46.49
N GLU A 370 3.15 -9.61 45.57
CA GLU A 370 3.23 -10.70 44.58
C GLU A 370 4.20 -10.41 43.44
N CYS A 371 4.30 -9.13 43.03
CA CYS A 371 5.15 -8.66 41.93
C CYS A 371 6.08 -7.51 42.40
N PRO A 372 7.08 -7.79 43.23
CA PRO A 372 7.97 -6.77 43.77
C PRO A 372 8.90 -6.16 42.70
N ASP A 373 9.38 -4.93 42.93
CA ASP A 373 10.36 -4.28 42.04
C ASP A 373 11.79 -4.85 42.19
N THR A 374 12.02 -5.66 43.22
CA THR A 374 13.31 -6.29 43.50
C THR A 374 13.14 -7.74 43.89
N LEU A 375 14.00 -8.61 43.37
CA LEU A 375 14.05 -10.03 43.69
C LEU A 375 15.49 -10.42 44.05
N GLU A 376 15.66 -11.28 45.05
CA GLU A 376 16.98 -11.82 45.40
C GLU A 376 17.36 -12.94 44.43
N LEU A 377 18.52 -12.80 43.78
CA LEU A 377 19.05 -13.78 42.83
C LEU A 377 20.52 -14.02 43.15
N ALA A 378 20.87 -15.26 43.51
CA ALA A 378 22.22 -15.67 43.92
C ALA A 378 22.83 -14.81 45.05
N GLY A 379 22.01 -14.40 46.03
CA GLY A 379 22.44 -13.60 47.19
C GLY A 379 22.55 -12.10 46.93
N GLU A 380 22.19 -11.62 45.73
CA GLU A 380 22.15 -10.19 45.40
C GLU A 380 20.72 -9.74 45.08
N ALA A 381 20.32 -8.58 45.59
CA ALA A 381 19.05 -7.94 45.23
C ALA A 381 19.14 -7.37 43.81
N ARG A 382 18.27 -7.85 42.90
CA ARG A 382 18.22 -7.44 41.50
C ARG A 382 16.90 -6.75 41.18
N ALA A 383 16.96 -5.70 40.38
CA ALA A 383 15.76 -4.98 39.91
C ALA A 383 14.98 -5.83 38.90
N VAL A 384 13.68 -5.94 39.11
CA VAL A 384 12.75 -6.61 38.21
C VAL A 384 12.11 -5.57 37.31
N ARG A 385 12.22 -5.75 35.99
CA ARG A 385 11.59 -4.88 35.00
C ARG A 385 10.33 -5.55 34.45
N TYR A 386 9.22 -4.83 34.55
CA TYR A 386 7.94 -5.19 33.94
C TYR A 386 7.79 -4.43 32.61
N VAL A 387 7.25 -5.11 31.59
CA VAL A 387 7.04 -4.54 30.26
C VAL A 387 5.55 -4.57 29.91
N SER A 388 4.95 -5.75 30.03
CA SER A 388 3.53 -5.99 29.83
C SER A 388 3.07 -7.13 30.74
N PRO A 389 1.75 -7.24 31.01
CA PRO A 389 1.21 -8.31 31.84
C PRO A 389 1.31 -9.69 31.14
N GLU A 390 1.39 -9.72 29.81
CA GLU A 390 1.51 -10.95 29.02
C GLU A 390 2.95 -11.48 28.94
N GLU A 391 3.95 -10.60 29.05
CA GLU A 391 5.35 -10.98 29.01
C GLU A 391 5.89 -11.36 30.40
N PRO A 392 6.87 -12.29 30.46
CA PRO A 392 7.58 -12.55 31.70
C PRO A 392 8.38 -11.29 32.10
N PRO A 393 8.33 -10.89 33.39
CA PRO A 393 9.21 -9.85 33.91
C PRO A 393 10.68 -10.23 33.74
N ARG A 394 11.56 -9.23 33.66
CA ARG A 394 12.95 -9.43 33.27
C ARG A 394 13.94 -8.95 34.33
N ILE A 395 14.98 -9.73 34.57
CA ILE A 395 16.16 -9.32 35.36
C ILE A 395 17.38 -9.26 34.45
N SER A 396 17.87 -8.04 34.20
CA SER A 396 19.08 -7.83 33.41
C SER A 396 20.34 -8.06 34.26
N LEU A 397 21.13 -9.03 33.83
CA LEU A 397 22.47 -9.30 34.33
C LEU A 397 23.52 -8.41 33.63
N PRO A 398 24.74 -8.26 34.21
CA PRO A 398 25.85 -7.55 33.56
C PRO A 398 26.19 -8.13 32.18
N GLY A 399 26.72 -7.28 31.29
CA GLY A 399 27.05 -7.62 29.89
C GLY A 399 28.16 -8.68 29.71
N TYR A 400 28.95 -8.93 30.74
CA TYR A 400 29.93 -10.02 30.78
C TYR A 400 29.79 -10.76 32.11
N LEU A 401 29.55 -12.06 32.02
CA LEU A 401 29.53 -12.96 33.18
C LEU A 401 30.48 -14.13 32.93
N PRO A 402 31.32 -14.51 33.91
CA PRO A 402 32.10 -15.74 33.88
C PRO A 402 31.19 -16.96 33.71
N GLU A 403 31.69 -17.99 33.02
CA GLU A 403 30.97 -19.26 32.80
C GLU A 403 30.47 -19.86 34.12
N GLU A 404 31.33 -19.89 35.15
CA GLU A 404 30.99 -20.40 36.48
C GLU A 404 29.81 -19.65 37.14
N GLU A 405 29.73 -18.33 36.95
CA GLU A 405 28.63 -17.52 37.49
C GLU A 405 27.33 -17.78 36.75
N VAL A 406 27.38 -17.95 35.42
CA VAL A 406 26.20 -18.28 34.59
C VAL A 406 25.61 -19.64 34.99
N PHE A 407 26.43 -20.63 35.28
CA PHE A 407 25.97 -21.96 35.69
C PHE A 407 25.50 -22.03 37.16
N ASN A 408 25.99 -21.16 38.04
CA ASN A 408 25.52 -21.05 39.43
C ASN A 408 24.14 -20.39 39.56
N LEU A 409 23.65 -19.74 38.50
CA LEU A 409 22.30 -19.16 38.49
C LEU A 409 21.22 -20.26 38.37
N PRO A 410 20.12 -20.14 39.13
CA PRO A 410 19.01 -21.08 39.07
C PRO A 410 18.44 -21.16 37.66
N ALA A 411 18.02 -22.36 37.24
CA ALA A 411 17.47 -22.59 35.91
C ALA A 411 16.14 -21.85 35.70
N GLU A 412 15.30 -21.79 36.73
CA GLU A 412 14.05 -21.04 36.69
C GLU A 412 13.97 -20.10 37.91
N VAL A 413 13.47 -18.90 37.66
CA VAL A 413 13.27 -17.86 38.67
C VAL A 413 11.79 -17.46 38.64
N TYR A 414 11.17 -17.37 39.81
CA TYR A 414 9.75 -17.04 39.96
C TYR A 414 9.59 -15.86 40.93
N LEU A 415 8.60 -15.02 40.64
CA LEU A 415 8.10 -14.03 41.60
C LEU A 415 7.28 -14.72 42.71
N PRO A 416 7.08 -14.06 43.87
CA PRO A 416 6.20 -14.57 44.93
C PRO A 416 4.78 -14.92 44.45
N GLY A 417 4.24 -14.16 43.49
CA GLY A 417 2.95 -14.44 42.83
C GLY A 417 2.97 -15.61 41.82
N GLY A 418 4.10 -16.32 41.67
CA GLY A 418 4.22 -17.51 40.81
C GLY A 418 4.51 -17.24 39.33
N LYS A 419 4.71 -15.99 38.92
CA LYS A 419 5.06 -15.63 37.53
C LYS A 419 6.55 -15.91 37.27
N ARG A 420 6.86 -16.62 36.17
CA ARG A 420 8.26 -16.89 35.75
C ARG A 420 8.95 -15.60 35.33
N VAL A 421 10.19 -15.41 35.79
CA VAL A 421 11.07 -14.28 35.48
C VAL A 421 12.09 -14.73 34.43
N ALA A 422 12.20 -13.97 33.35
CA ALA A 422 13.25 -14.14 32.36
C ALA A 422 14.53 -13.48 32.87
N VAL A 423 15.62 -14.24 33.00
CA VAL A 423 16.91 -13.73 33.46
C VAL A 423 17.87 -13.77 32.29
N GLY A 424 18.68 -12.73 32.09
CA GLY A 424 19.46 -12.65 30.87
C GLY A 424 20.36 -11.43 30.80
N THR A 425 21.23 -11.38 29.80
CA THR A 425 22.18 -10.29 29.60
C THR A 425 21.86 -9.49 28.32
N PRO A 426 22.14 -8.18 28.26
CA PRO A 426 22.13 -7.45 27.01
C PRO A 426 23.29 -7.94 26.13
N SER A 427 22.97 -8.48 24.95
CA SER A 427 23.95 -8.80 23.92
C SER A 427 24.70 -7.57 23.42
N ILE A 428 25.83 -7.79 22.74
CA ILE A 428 26.65 -6.75 22.09
C ILE A 428 25.83 -5.89 21.10
N LEU A 429 24.77 -6.45 20.52
CA LEU A 429 23.86 -5.78 19.58
C LEU A 429 22.64 -5.13 20.27
N GLY A 430 22.57 -5.18 21.59
CA GLY A 430 21.49 -4.58 22.39
C GLY A 430 20.24 -5.45 22.57
N PHE A 431 20.20 -6.67 22.03
CA PHE A 431 19.12 -7.64 22.28
C PHE A 431 19.28 -8.34 23.62
N TYR A 432 18.18 -8.68 24.28
CA TYR A 432 18.19 -9.45 25.51
C TYR A 432 18.38 -10.94 25.19
N GLN A 433 19.45 -11.55 25.71
CA GLN A 433 19.70 -13.00 25.61
C GLN A 433 19.30 -13.67 26.92
N ASP A 434 18.41 -14.65 26.83
CA ASP A 434 17.93 -15.41 27.98
C ASP A 434 19.05 -16.33 28.54
N LEU A 435 18.98 -16.64 29.83
CA LEU A 435 19.93 -17.50 30.54
C LEU A 435 20.04 -18.89 29.89
N ASP A 436 18.92 -19.45 29.41
CA ASP A 436 18.93 -20.76 28.73
C ASP A 436 19.70 -20.70 27.40
N GLU A 437 19.54 -19.60 26.64
CA GLU A 437 20.28 -19.36 25.40
C GLU A 437 21.78 -19.17 25.67
N LEU A 438 22.13 -18.42 26.73
CA LEU A 438 23.51 -18.21 27.15
C LEU A 438 24.17 -19.53 27.55
N LYS A 439 23.52 -20.33 28.40
CA LYS A 439 24.01 -21.67 28.81
C LYS A 439 24.24 -22.57 27.59
N SER A 440 23.27 -22.62 26.67
CA SER A 440 23.36 -23.41 25.43
C SER A 440 24.50 -22.93 24.51
N ALA A 441 24.73 -21.62 24.43
CA ALA A 441 25.81 -21.04 23.63
C ALA A 441 27.19 -21.38 24.20
N PHE A 442 27.36 -21.29 25.53
CA PHE A 442 28.60 -21.72 26.20
C PHE A 442 28.89 -23.20 25.97
N GLU A 443 27.88 -24.06 26.09
CA GLU A 443 28.03 -25.50 25.82
C GLU A 443 28.44 -25.77 24.37
N SER A 444 27.83 -25.09 23.40
CA SER A 444 28.14 -25.26 21.97
C SER A 444 29.57 -24.83 21.63
N ILE A 445 30.02 -23.68 22.16
CA ILE A 445 31.40 -23.18 21.95
C ILE A 445 32.41 -24.15 22.56
N ASN A 446 32.12 -24.67 23.76
CA ASN A 446 32.99 -25.62 24.44
C ASN A 446 33.04 -26.97 23.69
N ALA A 447 31.91 -27.45 23.17
CA ALA A 447 31.82 -28.68 22.37
C ALA A 447 32.67 -28.62 21.09
N GLU A 448 32.56 -27.54 20.31
CA GLU A 448 33.32 -27.38 19.06
C GLU A 448 34.83 -27.26 19.33
N SER A 449 35.22 -26.50 20.37
CA SER A 449 36.63 -26.39 20.78
C SER A 449 37.22 -27.75 21.20
N LYS A 450 36.45 -28.53 21.98
CA LYS A 450 36.79 -29.91 22.36
C LYS A 450 36.89 -30.82 21.13
N PHE A 451 35.96 -30.72 20.18
CA PHE A 451 35.95 -31.53 18.95
C PHE A 451 37.20 -31.29 18.09
N GLN A 452 37.58 -30.03 17.86
CA GLN A 452 38.77 -29.70 17.07
C GLN A 452 40.06 -30.19 17.74
N SER A 453 40.13 -30.08 19.07
CA SER A 453 41.29 -30.54 19.84
C SER A 453 41.41 -32.06 19.80
N TRP A 454 40.30 -32.76 20.05
CA TRP A 454 40.21 -34.23 19.96
C TRP A 454 40.53 -34.73 18.54
N ARG A 455 39.96 -34.10 17.51
CA ARG A 455 40.19 -34.46 16.10
C ARG A 455 41.67 -34.47 15.72
N LYS A 456 42.45 -33.55 16.30
CA LYS A 456 43.87 -33.38 15.99
C LYS A 456 44.77 -34.34 16.76
N ALA A 457 44.40 -34.70 17.99
CA ALA A 457 45.29 -35.41 18.92
C ALA A 457 44.89 -36.88 19.20
N GLU A 458 43.61 -37.19 19.17
CA GLU A 458 43.05 -38.43 19.74
C GLU A 458 42.11 -39.19 18.79
N ALA A 459 41.77 -38.61 17.63
CA ALA A 459 40.86 -39.25 16.68
C ALA A 459 41.36 -40.61 16.18
N PRO A 460 40.55 -41.68 16.26
CA PRO A 460 40.90 -42.99 15.73
C PRO A 460 41.19 -42.95 14.22
N SER A 461 42.08 -43.84 13.77
CA SER A 461 42.31 -44.05 12.33
C SER A 461 41.11 -44.74 11.69
N ILE A 462 40.69 -44.26 10.52
CA ILE A 462 39.59 -44.84 9.74
C ILE A 462 40.21 -45.61 8.56
N PRO A 463 39.89 -46.91 8.38
CA PRO A 463 40.38 -47.66 7.23
C PRO A 463 39.84 -47.08 5.92
N LEU A 464 40.63 -47.05 4.85
CA LEU A 464 40.19 -46.48 3.58
C LEU A 464 39.71 -47.58 2.63
N PRO A 465 38.59 -47.39 1.92
CA PRO A 465 38.15 -48.32 0.88
C PRO A 465 39.19 -48.45 -0.24
N ASP A 466 39.36 -49.67 -0.72
CA ASP A 466 40.21 -50.01 -1.86
C ASP A 466 39.33 -50.10 -3.12
N THR A 467 39.58 -49.21 -4.08
CA THR A 467 38.83 -49.15 -5.35
C THR A 467 39.15 -50.31 -6.29
N SER A 468 40.17 -51.12 -6.01
CA SER A 468 40.55 -52.30 -6.80
C SER A 468 39.99 -53.61 -6.23
N ASP A 469 39.32 -53.57 -5.08
CA ASP A 469 38.68 -54.72 -4.46
C ASP A 469 37.15 -54.58 -4.52
N GLU A 470 36.50 -55.49 -5.26
CA GLU A 470 35.04 -55.51 -5.42
C GLU A 470 34.31 -55.69 -4.07
N GLN A 471 34.96 -56.30 -3.07
CA GLN A 471 34.41 -56.54 -1.72
C GLN A 471 34.68 -55.40 -0.74
N SER A 472 35.36 -54.34 -1.16
CA SER A 472 35.66 -53.21 -0.28
C SER A 472 34.39 -52.49 0.14
N THR A 473 34.37 -51.95 1.36
CA THR A 473 33.21 -51.22 1.93
C THR A 473 33.65 -49.89 2.54
N VAL A 474 32.75 -48.91 2.49
CA VAL A 474 32.96 -47.63 3.19
C VAL A 474 32.71 -47.85 4.69
N PRO A 475 33.67 -47.52 5.57
CA PRO A 475 33.48 -47.68 7.02
C PRO A 475 32.62 -46.55 7.60
N TRP A 476 31.87 -46.89 8.63
CA TRP A 476 31.16 -45.94 9.49
C TRP A 476 31.60 -46.18 10.94
N VAL A 477 32.17 -45.16 11.57
CA VAL A 477 32.73 -45.24 12.93
C VAL A 477 32.08 -44.18 13.80
N GLU A 478 31.60 -44.58 14.97
CA GLU A 478 31.02 -43.67 15.98
C GLU A 478 31.86 -43.74 17.26
N THR A 479 32.19 -42.59 17.82
CA THR A 479 32.94 -42.53 19.08
C THR A 479 32.57 -41.29 19.89
N VAL A 480 32.53 -41.42 21.21
CA VAL A 480 32.38 -40.28 22.10
C VAL A 480 33.72 -39.54 22.17
N TYR A 481 33.73 -38.23 21.96
CA TYR A 481 34.94 -37.41 22.04
C TYR A 481 34.98 -36.51 23.29
N ALA A 482 33.84 -36.24 23.90
CA ALA A 482 33.73 -35.46 25.12
C ALA A 482 32.37 -35.69 25.81
N TYR A 483 32.23 -35.18 27.03
CA TYR A 483 30.95 -35.06 27.71
C TYR A 483 30.63 -33.59 27.97
N GLY A 484 29.33 -33.24 27.88
CA GLY A 484 28.82 -31.92 28.26
C GLY A 484 29.12 -31.62 29.72
N GLY A 485 29.63 -30.41 30.01
CA GLY A 485 30.06 -30.04 31.36
C GLY A 485 28.91 -29.98 32.38
N TYR A 486 27.69 -29.68 31.91
CA TYR A 486 26.50 -29.51 32.75
C TYR A 486 25.45 -30.60 32.50
N THR A 487 25.16 -30.94 31.23
CA THR A 487 24.21 -32.00 30.88
C THR A 487 24.75 -33.42 31.11
N ASN A 488 26.08 -33.59 31.18
CA ASN A 488 26.78 -34.88 31.20
C ASN A 488 26.40 -35.79 30.00
N GLU A 489 25.85 -35.21 28.94
CA GLU A 489 25.50 -35.94 27.71
C GLU A 489 26.76 -36.18 26.87
N PRO A 490 26.89 -37.36 26.22
CA PRO A 490 28.03 -37.67 25.38
C PRO A 490 27.98 -36.88 24.08
N TYR A 491 29.08 -36.19 23.75
CA TYR A 491 29.28 -35.64 22.42
C TYR A 491 29.92 -36.70 21.52
N VAL A 492 29.21 -37.06 20.46
CA VAL A 492 29.57 -38.14 19.54
C VAL A 492 30.19 -37.57 18.26
N ALA A 493 31.30 -38.15 17.83
CA ALA A 493 31.95 -37.90 16.56
C ALA A 493 31.68 -39.07 15.61
N TYR A 494 31.43 -38.73 14.34
CA TYR A 494 31.09 -39.65 13.27
C TYR A 494 32.19 -39.64 12.21
N GLY A 495 32.86 -40.77 12.04
CA GLY A 495 33.97 -40.97 11.13
C GLY A 495 33.54 -41.78 9.91
N THR A 496 33.88 -41.30 8.71
CA THR A 496 33.69 -42.03 7.45
C THR A 496 34.85 -41.77 6.50
N ALA A 497 34.96 -42.60 5.46
CA ALA A 497 35.78 -42.28 4.31
C ALA A 497 35.00 -41.35 3.36
N GLN A 498 35.68 -40.34 2.80
CA GLN A 498 35.16 -39.41 1.80
C GLN A 498 35.94 -39.59 0.50
N TYR A 499 35.24 -39.72 -0.64
CA TYR A 499 35.90 -39.75 -1.95
C TYR A 499 36.53 -38.39 -2.28
N ASP A 500 37.82 -38.41 -2.64
CA ASP A 500 38.60 -37.27 -3.08
C ASP A 500 38.90 -37.42 -4.58
N ALA A 501 38.13 -36.70 -5.40
CA ALA A 501 38.26 -36.73 -6.85
C ALA A 501 39.62 -36.21 -7.35
N LEU A 502 40.31 -35.37 -6.57
CA LEU A 502 41.62 -34.81 -6.97
C LEU A 502 42.73 -35.86 -6.83
N ASN A 503 42.64 -36.71 -5.81
CA ASN A 503 43.64 -37.72 -5.51
C ASN A 503 43.26 -39.12 -6.00
N GLY A 504 42.07 -39.28 -6.57
CA GLY A 504 41.60 -40.54 -7.16
C GLY A 504 41.45 -41.66 -6.12
N GLY A 505 40.96 -41.33 -4.92
CA GLY A 505 40.83 -42.29 -3.82
C GLY A 505 40.02 -41.74 -2.65
N PHE A 506 40.00 -42.45 -1.53
CA PHE A 506 39.26 -42.03 -0.33
C PHE A 506 40.19 -41.40 0.73
N ARG A 507 39.65 -40.49 1.54
CA ARG A 507 40.31 -39.91 2.72
C ARG A 507 39.45 -40.04 3.97
N ALA A 508 40.09 -40.16 5.13
CA ALA A 508 39.40 -40.24 6.42
C ALA A 508 38.90 -38.86 6.86
N VAL A 509 37.62 -38.74 7.24
CA VAL A 509 37.04 -37.49 7.72
C VAL A 509 36.15 -37.74 8.93
N TRP A 510 36.23 -36.85 9.91
CA TRP A 510 35.43 -36.85 11.13
C TRP A 510 34.50 -35.63 11.16
N TYR A 511 33.27 -35.85 11.63
CA TYR A 511 32.22 -34.83 11.76
C TYR A 511 31.64 -34.88 13.18
N SER A 512 31.27 -33.71 13.72
CA SER A 512 30.48 -33.59 14.95
C SER A 512 28.97 -33.67 14.69
N ASP A 513 28.53 -33.42 13.46
CA ASP A 513 27.13 -33.50 13.02
C ASP A 513 26.84 -34.82 12.29
N TYR A 514 25.81 -35.55 12.75
CA TYR A 514 25.41 -36.84 12.20
C TYR A 514 24.92 -36.73 10.75
N THR A 515 24.15 -35.68 10.42
CA THR A 515 23.50 -35.55 9.11
C THR A 515 24.53 -35.28 8.02
N ALA A 516 25.49 -34.41 8.29
CA ALA A 516 26.62 -34.11 7.42
C ALA A 516 27.49 -35.37 7.20
N ALA A 517 27.78 -36.12 8.27
CA ALA A 517 28.52 -37.37 8.19
C ALA A 517 27.79 -38.40 7.32
N LYS A 518 26.50 -38.62 7.58
CA LYS A 518 25.69 -39.65 6.92
C LYS A 518 25.57 -39.40 5.42
N ARG A 519 25.33 -38.15 5.04
CA ARG A 519 25.30 -37.73 3.63
C ARG A 519 26.62 -38.05 2.92
N MET A 520 27.75 -37.79 3.57
CA MET A 520 29.06 -38.04 2.96
C MET A 520 29.39 -39.53 2.84
N TYR A 521 28.95 -40.32 3.82
CA TYR A 521 29.04 -41.78 3.80
C TYR A 521 28.26 -42.36 2.62
N GLU A 522 26.99 -41.97 2.46
CA GLU A 522 26.13 -42.48 1.38
C GLU A 522 26.67 -42.14 -0.01
N ASP A 523 27.17 -40.92 -0.20
CA ASP A 523 27.82 -40.49 -1.46
C ASP A 523 29.06 -41.35 -1.76
N SER A 524 29.87 -41.60 -0.72
CA SER A 524 31.08 -42.43 -0.83
C SER A 524 30.74 -43.91 -1.11
N VAL A 525 29.65 -44.44 -0.54
CA VAL A 525 29.15 -45.80 -0.81
C VAL A 525 28.72 -45.91 -2.27
N SER A 526 27.88 -44.98 -2.74
CA SER A 526 27.42 -44.98 -4.14
C SER A 526 28.59 -44.89 -5.11
N ARG A 527 29.63 -44.11 -4.77
CA ARG A 527 30.86 -44.02 -5.56
C ARG A 527 31.63 -45.33 -5.57
N LEU A 528 31.80 -46.00 -4.43
CA LEU A 528 32.49 -47.28 -4.36
C LEU A 528 31.74 -48.37 -5.15
N GLU A 529 30.41 -48.42 -5.05
CA GLU A 529 29.57 -49.33 -5.84
C GLU A 529 29.77 -49.15 -7.34
N SER A 530 29.95 -47.91 -7.82
CA SER A 530 30.24 -47.65 -9.23
C SER A 530 31.56 -48.27 -9.69
N PHE A 531 32.63 -48.20 -8.86
CA PHE A 531 33.90 -48.86 -9.15
C PHE A 531 33.80 -50.38 -9.13
N SER A 532 33.13 -50.96 -8.13
CA SER A 532 32.90 -52.42 -8.05
C SER A 532 32.14 -52.94 -9.27
N LYS A 533 31.16 -52.17 -9.77
CA LYS A 533 30.41 -52.52 -10.98
C LYS A 533 31.30 -52.51 -12.23
N GLU A 534 32.13 -51.47 -12.41
CA GLU A 534 33.07 -51.38 -13.53
C GLU A 534 34.07 -52.55 -13.53
N LEU A 535 34.58 -52.94 -12.35
CA LEU A 535 35.46 -54.12 -12.20
C LEU A 535 34.77 -55.43 -12.61
N ARG A 536 33.50 -55.62 -12.20
CA ARG A 536 32.72 -56.81 -12.56
C ARG A 536 32.48 -56.90 -14.06
N GLU A 537 32.09 -55.79 -14.70
CA GLU A 537 31.86 -55.73 -16.14
C GLU A 537 33.14 -56.04 -16.93
N GLN A 538 34.31 -55.55 -16.46
CA GLN A 538 35.60 -55.88 -17.07
C GLN A 538 35.93 -57.38 -16.93
N ARG A 539 35.68 -57.97 -15.76
CA ARG A 539 35.93 -59.40 -15.52
C ARG A 539 35.04 -60.30 -16.39
N GLU A 540 33.74 -60.01 -16.42
CA GLU A 540 32.78 -60.74 -17.26
C GLU A 540 33.13 -60.63 -18.75
N PHE A 541 33.58 -59.44 -19.19
CA PHE A 541 34.02 -59.21 -20.56
C PHE A 541 35.23 -60.08 -20.91
N GLU A 542 36.23 -60.15 -20.03
CA GLU A 542 37.44 -60.97 -20.23
C GLU A 542 37.13 -62.48 -20.21
N GLU A 543 36.25 -62.94 -19.32
CA GLU A 543 35.79 -64.33 -19.26
C GLU A 543 35.05 -64.73 -20.55
N PHE A 544 34.11 -63.90 -21.01
CA PHE A 544 33.38 -64.15 -22.26
C PHE A 544 34.32 -64.14 -23.48
N ARG A 545 35.32 -63.25 -23.49
CA ARG A 545 36.34 -63.19 -24.53
C ARG A 545 37.18 -64.48 -24.60
N LYS A 546 37.53 -65.07 -23.46
CA LYS A 546 38.19 -66.40 -23.41
C LYS A 546 37.30 -67.49 -23.97
N GLU A 547 36.00 -67.46 -23.69
CA GLU A 547 35.04 -68.42 -24.25
C GLU A 547 34.96 -68.36 -25.78
N VAL A 548 34.99 -67.15 -26.36
CA VAL A 548 35.07 -66.98 -27.83
C VAL A 548 36.35 -67.61 -28.37
N HIS A 549 37.47 -67.40 -27.70
CA HIS A 549 38.77 -67.95 -28.10
C HIS A 549 38.74 -69.48 -28.15
N THR A 550 38.23 -70.13 -27.10
CA THR A 550 38.09 -71.59 -27.05
C THR A 550 37.24 -72.13 -28.20
N ARG A 551 36.13 -71.44 -28.57
CA ARG A 551 35.29 -71.88 -29.70
C ARG A 551 35.98 -71.74 -31.05
N VAL A 552 36.75 -70.68 -31.25
CA VAL A 552 37.55 -70.51 -32.47
C VAL A 552 38.59 -71.63 -32.58
N GLU A 553 39.21 -72.03 -31.47
CA GLU A 553 40.11 -73.19 -31.42
C GLU A 553 39.38 -74.50 -31.76
N GLU A 554 38.17 -74.73 -31.23
CA GLU A 554 37.36 -75.89 -31.58
C GLU A 554 37.04 -75.95 -33.08
N LEU A 555 36.61 -74.83 -33.67
CA LEU A 555 36.38 -74.72 -35.12
C LEU A 555 37.68 -74.98 -35.91
N SER A 556 38.82 -74.49 -35.42
CA SER A 556 40.13 -74.76 -36.01
C SER A 556 40.48 -76.25 -36.00
N ASN A 557 40.23 -76.95 -34.89
CA ASN A 557 40.49 -78.39 -34.79
C ASN A 557 39.65 -79.21 -35.79
N MET A 558 38.44 -78.77 -36.13
CA MET A 558 37.61 -79.44 -37.14
C MET A 558 38.27 -79.47 -38.53
N THR A 559 39.17 -78.52 -38.83
CA THR A 559 39.93 -78.52 -40.10
C THR A 559 40.91 -79.70 -40.23
N SER A 560 41.21 -80.38 -39.12
CA SER A 560 42.09 -81.57 -39.08
C SER A 560 41.33 -82.88 -39.22
N HIS A 561 40.01 -82.86 -39.43
CA HIS A 561 39.22 -84.07 -39.61
C HIS A 561 39.68 -84.85 -40.86
N GLU A 562 39.76 -86.18 -40.78
CA GLU A 562 40.34 -87.04 -41.83
C GLU A 562 39.68 -86.84 -43.21
N ARG A 563 38.38 -86.52 -43.20
CA ARG A 563 37.56 -86.27 -44.40
C ARG A 563 37.37 -84.78 -44.75
N TRP A 564 38.12 -83.88 -44.12
CA TRP A 564 38.00 -82.43 -44.33
C TRP A 564 38.19 -82.01 -45.79
N SER A 565 39.12 -82.66 -46.50
CA SER A 565 39.38 -82.40 -47.92
C SER A 565 38.21 -82.76 -48.84
N GLU A 566 37.25 -83.58 -48.38
CA GLU A 566 36.06 -83.97 -49.14
C GLU A 566 34.94 -82.90 -49.09
N LEU A 567 35.01 -81.93 -48.16
CA LEU A 567 34.01 -80.87 -48.04
C LEU A 567 34.03 -79.89 -49.23
N ALA A 568 33.00 -79.04 -49.35
CA ALA A 568 32.99 -77.98 -50.36
C ALA A 568 34.10 -76.94 -50.10
N GLU A 569 34.82 -76.54 -51.15
CA GLU A 569 35.94 -75.59 -51.05
C GLU A 569 35.52 -74.23 -50.46
N GLU A 570 34.32 -73.76 -50.81
CA GLU A 570 33.76 -72.50 -50.29
C GLU A 570 33.54 -72.54 -48.77
N LEU A 571 33.09 -73.67 -48.22
CA LEU A 571 32.91 -73.85 -46.78
C LEU A 571 34.27 -73.85 -46.06
N ARG A 572 35.27 -74.54 -46.60
CA ARG A 572 36.63 -74.54 -46.04
C ARG A 572 37.24 -73.14 -46.00
N HIS A 573 37.11 -72.35 -47.08
CA HIS A 573 37.62 -70.98 -47.12
C HIS A 573 36.92 -70.05 -46.12
N ARG A 574 35.60 -70.19 -45.91
CA ARG A 574 34.87 -69.44 -44.89
C ARG A 574 35.35 -69.78 -43.48
N VAL A 575 35.61 -71.06 -43.20
CA VAL A 575 36.14 -71.51 -41.90
C VAL A 575 37.54 -70.95 -41.63
N PHE A 576 38.47 -71.04 -42.60
CA PHE A 576 39.81 -70.46 -42.42
C PHE A 576 39.77 -68.94 -42.19
N ARG A 577 38.92 -68.21 -42.92
CA ARG A 577 38.76 -66.76 -42.73
C ARG A 577 38.23 -66.41 -41.34
N GLU A 578 37.32 -67.20 -40.78
CA GLU A 578 36.78 -66.93 -39.44
C GLU A 578 37.81 -67.25 -38.34
N ILE A 579 38.65 -68.28 -38.53
CA ILE A 579 39.72 -68.63 -37.58
C ILE A 579 40.82 -67.55 -37.53
N GLU A 580 41.16 -66.95 -38.67
CA GLU A 580 42.20 -65.91 -38.76
C GLU A 580 41.76 -64.53 -38.25
N LYS A 581 40.50 -64.37 -37.86
CA LYS A 581 39.93 -63.09 -37.45
C LYS A 581 40.27 -62.76 -35.99
N ASP A 582 40.77 -61.55 -35.73
CA ASP A 582 41.08 -61.09 -34.37
C ASP A 582 39.84 -61.05 -33.46
N ILE A 583 39.99 -61.54 -32.22
CA ILE A 583 38.94 -61.51 -31.21
C ILE A 583 38.85 -60.10 -30.60
N PRO A 584 37.69 -59.42 -30.70
CA PRO A 584 37.49 -58.06 -30.19
C PRO A 584 37.95 -57.87 -28.73
N THR A 585 38.57 -56.72 -28.43
CA THR A 585 39.15 -56.40 -27.10
C THR A 585 38.33 -55.44 -26.24
N SER A 586 37.29 -54.81 -26.79
CA SER A 586 36.56 -53.76 -26.08
C SER A 586 35.08 -53.60 -26.45
N SER A 587 34.50 -54.51 -27.24
CA SER A 587 33.11 -54.43 -27.69
C SER A 587 32.35 -55.73 -27.44
N TRP A 588 31.33 -55.66 -26.57
CA TRP A 588 30.44 -56.77 -26.26
C TRP A 588 29.67 -57.25 -27.49
N ASP A 589 29.18 -56.34 -28.31
CA ASP A 589 28.41 -56.67 -29.52
C ASP A 589 29.30 -57.38 -30.56
N ALA A 590 30.55 -56.93 -30.70
CA ALA A 590 31.50 -57.58 -31.59
C ALA A 590 31.88 -58.99 -31.09
N LEU A 591 32.08 -59.17 -29.77
CA LEU A 591 32.36 -60.49 -29.18
C LEU A 591 31.20 -61.47 -29.40
N ARG A 592 29.96 -61.03 -29.15
CA ARG A 592 28.77 -61.87 -29.37
C ARG A 592 28.62 -62.28 -30.82
N SER A 593 28.81 -61.34 -31.75
CA SER A 593 28.78 -61.64 -33.19
C SER A 593 29.84 -62.65 -33.61
N SER A 594 31.06 -62.60 -33.04
CA SER A 594 32.09 -63.60 -33.31
C SER A 594 31.67 -65.00 -32.84
N VAL A 595 31.04 -65.13 -31.67
CA VAL A 595 30.53 -66.42 -31.18
C VAL A 595 29.48 -67.00 -32.12
N ASP A 596 28.53 -66.19 -32.57
CA ASP A 596 27.46 -66.64 -33.45
C ASP A 596 27.99 -67.10 -34.81
N SER A 597 28.92 -66.33 -35.41
CA SER A 597 29.59 -66.71 -36.66
C SER A 597 30.33 -68.03 -36.55
N VAL A 598 31.09 -68.23 -35.46
CA VAL A 598 31.84 -69.47 -35.21
C VAL A 598 30.89 -70.66 -35.03
N LYS A 599 29.82 -70.50 -34.24
CA LYS A 599 28.82 -71.58 -34.04
C LYS A 599 28.16 -72.00 -35.34
N ILE A 600 27.71 -71.05 -36.16
CA ILE A 600 27.09 -71.33 -37.45
C ILE A 600 28.04 -72.15 -38.33
N LEU A 601 29.30 -71.76 -38.41
CA LEU A 601 30.29 -72.48 -39.20
C LEU A 601 30.59 -73.87 -38.65
N MET A 602 30.68 -74.03 -37.32
CA MET A 602 30.86 -75.36 -36.70
C MET A 602 29.70 -76.30 -37.05
N ASP A 603 28.46 -75.82 -36.98
CA ASP A 603 27.27 -76.62 -37.29
C ASP A 603 27.16 -76.94 -38.79
N GLU A 604 27.51 -75.99 -39.67
CA GLU A 604 27.61 -76.20 -41.12
C GLU A 604 28.66 -77.28 -41.44
N VAL A 605 29.84 -77.24 -40.80
CA VAL A 605 30.89 -78.25 -40.98
C VAL A 605 30.43 -79.63 -40.51
N LYS A 606 29.84 -79.74 -39.32
CA LYS A 606 29.35 -81.03 -38.80
C LYS A 606 28.32 -81.64 -39.74
N SER A 607 27.33 -80.85 -40.12
CA SER A 607 26.26 -81.29 -41.02
C SER A 607 26.80 -81.75 -42.37
N ALA A 608 27.81 -81.05 -42.90
CA ALA A 608 28.44 -81.41 -44.16
C ALA A 608 29.29 -82.70 -44.07
N LEU A 609 29.92 -82.96 -42.91
CA LEU A 609 30.64 -84.20 -42.66
C LEU A 609 29.67 -85.40 -42.52
N ASP A 610 28.56 -85.21 -41.80
CA ASP A 610 27.55 -86.26 -41.57
C ASP A 610 26.83 -86.65 -42.87
N ALA A 611 26.71 -85.73 -43.84
CA ALA A 611 26.07 -85.98 -45.12
C ALA A 611 26.93 -86.80 -46.11
N LEU A 612 28.18 -87.13 -45.77
CA LEU A 612 29.05 -87.91 -46.63
C LEU A 612 28.69 -89.42 -46.55
N PRO A 613 28.53 -90.14 -47.68
CA PRO A 613 28.08 -91.54 -47.68
C PRO A 613 29.04 -92.51 -46.97
N GLU A 614 28.49 -93.49 -46.23
CA GLU A 614 29.22 -94.53 -45.48
C GLU A 614 29.89 -95.57 -46.40
N GLN A 615 31.14 -95.96 -46.10
CA GLN A 615 31.87 -97.01 -46.81
C GLN A 615 31.60 -98.41 -46.22
N THR A 616 31.05 -99.34 -47.03
CA THR A 616 30.95 -100.77 -46.71
C THR A 616 32.26 -101.52 -46.94
N GLN A 617 32.70 -102.30 -45.94
CA GLN A 617 33.90 -103.16 -45.89
C GLN A 617 33.94 -104.28 -46.96
N PRO A 618 35.14 -104.76 -47.38
CA PRO A 618 35.32 -106.09 -47.99
C PRO A 618 35.75 -107.17 -46.97
N ASN A 619 35.30 -108.41 -47.25
CA ASN A 619 35.39 -109.63 -46.46
C ASN A 619 36.79 -110.29 -46.31
N GLU A 620 36.82 -111.16 -45.30
CA GLU A 620 37.79 -112.14 -44.79
C GLU A 620 38.56 -113.03 -45.80
N GLU A 621 39.59 -113.71 -45.26
CA GLU A 621 40.41 -114.80 -45.81
C GLU A 621 41.72 -114.41 -46.54
N THR A 622 42.82 -114.27 -45.78
CA THR A 622 44.20 -114.66 -46.17
C THR A 622 45.23 -114.56 -45.01
N ASN A 623 44.80 -114.59 -43.74
CA ASN A 623 45.71 -114.41 -42.59
C ASN A 623 46.26 -115.71 -41.96
N GLU A 624 45.90 -116.90 -42.44
CA GLU A 624 46.55 -118.14 -41.98
C GLU A 624 47.96 -118.35 -42.58
N GLU A 625 48.26 -117.87 -43.79
CA GLU A 625 49.61 -117.96 -44.38
C GLU A 625 50.61 -116.96 -43.77
N VAL A 626 50.12 -115.88 -43.16
CA VAL A 626 50.94 -114.87 -42.48
C VAL A 626 51.36 -115.36 -41.08
N ILE A 627 50.49 -116.10 -40.39
CA ILE A 627 50.80 -116.68 -39.08
C ILE A 627 51.85 -117.81 -39.21
N ASP A 628 51.76 -118.64 -40.25
CA ASP A 628 52.73 -119.73 -40.52
C ASP A 628 54.11 -119.21 -40.96
N SER A 629 54.19 -118.02 -41.58
CA SER A 629 55.46 -117.35 -41.89
C SER A 629 56.14 -116.73 -40.67
N ILE A 630 55.37 -116.27 -39.67
CA ILE A 630 55.89 -115.66 -38.45
C ILE A 630 56.45 -116.73 -37.48
N GLU A 631 55.87 -117.92 -37.42
CA GLU A 631 56.41 -119.04 -36.63
C GLU A 631 57.70 -119.61 -37.21
N ARG A 632 57.82 -119.70 -38.55
CA ARG A 632 59.09 -120.09 -39.21
C ARG A 632 60.20 -119.05 -39.01
N PHE A 633 59.85 -117.76 -38.93
CA PHE A 633 60.82 -116.69 -38.66
C PHE A 633 61.34 -116.71 -37.21
N LYS A 634 60.54 -117.16 -36.24
CA LYS A 634 60.98 -117.35 -34.85
C LYS A 634 61.93 -118.55 -34.68
N GLN A 635 61.70 -119.68 -35.35
CA GLN A 635 62.61 -120.84 -35.30
C GLN A 635 63.98 -120.60 -35.96
N ALA A 636 64.11 -119.60 -36.84
CA ALA A 636 65.40 -119.20 -37.43
C ALA A 636 66.17 -118.17 -36.60
N PHE A 637 65.57 -117.58 -35.56
CA PHE A 637 66.20 -116.59 -34.67
C PHE A 637 66.71 -117.21 -33.35
N GLU A 638 66.27 -118.44 -33.02
CA GLU A 638 66.74 -119.23 -31.86
C GLU A 638 67.87 -120.23 -32.20
N GLN A 639 68.36 -120.27 -33.46
CA GLN A 639 69.66 -120.83 -33.84
C GLN A 639 70.71 -119.72 -33.94
#